data_AF-A0A6V7SNX3-F1
#
_entry.id   AF-A0A6V7SNX3-F1
#
_cell.length_a   1.000
_cell.length_b   1.000
_cell.length_c   1.000
_cell.angle_alpha   90.00
_cell.angle_beta   90.00
_cell.angle_gamma   90.00
#
_symmetry.space_group_name_H-M   'P 1'
#
loop_
_entity.id
_entity.type
_entity.pdbx_description
1 polymer ?
#
loop_
_entity_poly.entity_id
_entity_poly.type
_entity_poly.pdbx_seq_one_letter_code
_entity_poly.pdbx_strand_id
1 'polypeptide(L)'
;MNNGSFKETNVCRKEKQKGDIPVPRFGHTATYLGNNKVAIFGGAIGDAGKYNITDDIYLYDLTQNKWKKLITENTPTARAAHAAACVDEQQLVIYGGATGGGSLSLDDLYILDLRRDQKYSWMAVPTKGVSPGRRYGHVMVYSKPNLIVFGGNDGQHTLNDVWFMHVEMPPFEWIQVVISNNSKIPSPRVYHSADMCKEGPATGMIVIFGGRNSENKSLNDTWGLRQHRDGRWDWVEAPIKKGSPPEARYQHTCVFIGSKMFVLGGRNDNGCSIPLSTALYNTETIEWVTFPPIAKFRHTSWMYKYTIYTFGGFSHQTQQYPTNELECLECYSLLNSLNSLDTDKKSPIKQSSLKQKPNSNETNKNKITEVKNINSHNLNGQDVITTQKQLQQSGSKNQYMKSKQLNDTKKNSPASNSSPGSVQNSHYRNMFDSPTSSLFRLSNNNSVNKPLSNTIRLAAHAHAVQETGSDFALLVRKISIDKLEEEGRKINNGVLCTPVNYISEFKNTVYDKVITTLLNPNITQFEIQYNHNSDSIFIIPWSNVSILCSMVIDIFKQEDMVLKLRAPIKIYGDIHGQYYDLMRLFQLYKSPVEEDLGEKLNAVGDIDSNDYLFLGDYVDRGSNSLEVICLLFALKCKYPKQIHLIRGNHEDMAINSLYGFQEECKRRLKEDVDDKSSCWAQINQVFEWIPIGALVEEKILCVHGGIGKSIHTISDISQLKRPLTVSQVPQNLNEQKVTDLLWSDPTDNDSVLGTIPNDIRDPDGTGHIVKYGPDRVHKFLEDNDLQLIIRAHECVMDGFERFAGGKLITLFSATNYCNSHKNAGALLFIRRDLTVIPKLIYPAKDEVRFFSTWDTKMTELRPPTPPRNQPKMRELNYGAP
;
A
#
# COMPACT_ATOMS: atom_id res chain seq x y z
N MET A 1 21.99 -30.82 2.91
CA MET A 1 23.11 -29.86 2.78
C MET A 1 23.32 -29.58 1.31
N ASN A 2 23.45 -28.32 0.92
CA ASN A 2 24.15 -27.88 -0.30
C ASN A 2 24.29 -26.36 -0.20
N ASN A 3 25.32 -25.91 0.51
CA ASN A 3 25.54 -24.49 0.74
C ASN A 3 26.14 -23.89 -0.53
N GLY A 4 25.34 -23.12 -1.28
CA GLY A 4 25.86 -22.27 -2.33
C GLY A 4 26.72 -21.17 -1.71
N SER A 5 28.04 -21.36 -1.69
CA SER A 5 28.97 -20.39 -1.11
C SER A 5 29.06 -19.14 -1.98
N PHE A 6 28.43 -18.06 -1.52
CA PHE A 6 28.77 -16.71 -1.99
C PHE A 6 30.27 -16.51 -1.79
N LYS A 7 31.01 -16.22 -2.87
CA LYS A 7 32.42 -15.84 -2.77
C LYS A 7 32.50 -14.49 -2.05
N GLU A 8 33.26 -14.43 -0.96
CA GLU A 8 33.24 -13.34 0.05
C GLU A 8 33.75 -11.95 -0.44
N THR A 9 34.03 -11.79 -1.73
CA THR A 9 34.73 -10.63 -2.27
C THR A 9 33.79 -9.53 -2.77
N ASN A 10 33.90 -8.35 -2.13
CA ASN A 10 33.54 -7.01 -2.65
C ASN A 10 32.10 -6.46 -2.47
N VAL A 11 31.19 -7.10 -1.72
CA VAL A 11 29.81 -6.55 -1.52
C VAL A 11 29.77 -5.38 -0.52
N CYS A 12 30.68 -5.35 0.46
CA CYS A 12 30.80 -4.27 1.45
C CYS A 12 32.17 -3.57 1.32
N ARG A 13 32.19 -2.22 1.32
CA ARG A 13 33.43 -1.41 1.31
C ARG A 13 33.42 -0.30 2.35
N LYS A 14 34.59 0.15 2.78
CA LYS A 14 34.78 1.39 3.55
C LYS A 14 34.86 2.58 2.60
N GLU A 15 34.14 3.66 2.91
CA GLU A 15 33.91 4.79 2.00
C GLU A 15 34.77 6.00 2.38
N LYS A 16 35.30 6.74 1.39
CA LYS A 16 36.33 7.77 1.61
C LYS A 16 35.76 9.14 2.00
N GLN A 17 35.34 9.23 3.26
CA GLN A 17 34.81 10.43 3.91
C GLN A 17 35.75 11.65 3.82
N LYS A 18 35.16 12.84 3.65
CA LYS A 18 35.85 14.15 3.61
C LYS A 18 35.16 15.16 4.52
N GLY A 19 35.81 16.31 4.76
CA GLY A 19 35.23 17.44 5.48
C GLY A 19 35.18 17.22 6.99
N ASP A 20 34.13 17.71 7.64
CA ASP A 20 33.97 17.70 9.09
C ASP A 20 33.50 16.31 9.58
N ILE A 21 34.34 15.28 9.44
CA ILE A 21 33.96 13.90 9.78
C ILE A 21 33.57 13.84 11.27
N PRO A 22 32.38 13.31 11.63
CA PRO A 22 31.99 13.20 13.03
C PRO A 22 32.98 12.35 13.82
N VAL A 23 33.26 12.76 15.06
CA VAL A 23 34.08 11.96 15.98
C VAL A 23 33.43 10.59 16.27
N PRO A 24 34.22 9.52 16.53
CA PRO A 24 33.71 8.19 16.80
C PRO A 24 32.60 8.15 17.85
N ARG A 25 31.45 7.60 17.46
CA ARG A 25 30.20 7.73 18.23
C ARG A 25 29.23 6.57 18.09
N PHE A 26 28.42 6.37 19.12
CA PHE A 26 27.41 5.31 19.20
C PHE A 26 26.07 5.86 19.70
N GLY A 27 24.96 5.21 19.31
CA GLY A 27 23.61 5.61 19.76
C GLY A 27 23.19 7.03 19.36
N HIS A 28 23.78 7.55 18.28
CA HIS A 28 23.28 8.71 17.53
C HIS A 28 22.09 8.28 16.67
N THR A 29 21.43 9.22 16.00
CA THR A 29 20.51 8.91 14.89
C THR A 29 21.13 9.29 13.55
N ALA A 30 20.72 8.63 12.47
CA ALA A 30 20.96 9.08 11.10
C ALA A 30 19.63 9.11 10.34
N THR A 31 19.42 10.14 9.53
CA THR A 31 18.14 10.39 8.86
C THR A 31 18.40 10.91 7.44
N TYR A 32 17.93 10.19 6.42
CA TYR A 32 17.95 10.67 5.04
C TYR A 32 16.90 11.79 4.86
N LEU A 33 17.31 12.89 4.24
CA LEU A 33 16.54 14.15 4.21
C LEU A 33 15.86 14.44 2.87
N GLY A 34 16.07 13.61 1.84
CA GLY A 34 15.89 14.05 0.46
C GLY A 34 17.13 14.80 -0.05
N ASN A 35 17.08 15.27 -1.30
CA ASN A 35 18.15 16.06 -1.94
C ASN A 35 19.60 15.55 -1.74
N ASN A 36 19.79 14.22 -1.69
CA ASN A 36 21.08 13.56 -1.47
C ASN A 36 21.78 13.94 -0.15
N LYS A 37 21.04 14.43 0.85
CA LYS A 37 21.55 14.81 2.18
C LYS A 37 21.12 13.81 3.26
N VAL A 38 22.00 13.59 4.23
CA VAL A 38 21.71 12.82 5.46
C VAL A 38 22.12 13.67 6.66
N ALA A 39 21.29 13.75 7.69
CA ALA A 39 21.69 14.31 8.98
C ALA A 39 22.09 13.20 9.95
N ILE A 40 23.12 13.46 10.75
CA ILE A 40 23.38 12.78 12.02
C ILE A 40 23.25 13.79 13.16
N PHE A 41 22.56 13.40 14.24
CA PHE A 41 22.41 14.20 15.45
C PHE A 41 22.84 13.41 16.70
N GLY A 42 23.62 14.08 17.56
CA GLY A 42 23.93 13.65 18.92
C GLY A 42 24.58 12.27 19.02
N GLY A 43 24.14 11.50 20.02
CA GLY A 43 24.77 10.24 20.43
C GLY A 43 25.88 10.44 21.47
N ALA A 44 26.61 9.37 21.76
CA ALA A 44 27.67 9.36 22.76
C ALA A 44 29.07 9.17 22.13
N ILE A 45 30.06 9.88 22.66
CA ILE A 45 31.48 9.90 22.26
C ILE A 45 32.37 9.48 23.43
N GLY A 46 33.53 8.89 23.17
CA GLY A 46 34.40 8.31 24.20
C GLY A 46 34.28 6.78 24.24
N ASP A 47 34.69 6.15 25.34
CA ASP A 47 34.72 4.69 25.47
C ASP A 47 33.46 4.12 26.16
N ALA A 48 33.30 2.80 26.12
CA ALA A 48 32.12 2.10 26.64
C ALA A 48 31.88 2.26 28.16
N GLY A 49 32.91 2.62 28.94
CA GLY A 49 32.82 2.91 30.37
C GLY A 49 32.84 4.41 30.71
N LYS A 50 33.49 5.23 29.89
CA LYS A 50 33.57 6.69 30.05
C LYS A 50 33.25 7.41 28.74
N TYR A 51 31.98 7.79 28.60
CA TYR A 51 31.45 8.52 27.45
C TYR A 51 30.83 9.86 27.87
N ASN A 52 30.88 10.84 26.95
CA ASN A 52 30.12 12.07 26.99
C ASN A 52 28.97 11.98 25.98
N ILE A 53 27.80 12.50 26.30
CA ILE A 53 26.69 12.61 25.34
C ILE A 53 26.78 13.97 24.61
N THR A 54 26.37 14.00 23.34
CA THR A 54 26.50 15.13 22.44
C THR A 54 25.14 15.63 21.92
N ASP A 55 25.13 16.89 21.51
CA ASP A 55 24.04 17.65 20.89
C ASP A 55 24.40 18.12 19.47
N ASP A 56 25.53 17.67 18.92
CA ASP A 56 26.02 18.19 17.65
C ASP A 56 25.37 17.53 16.42
N ILE A 57 25.20 18.34 15.38
CA ILE A 57 24.62 17.95 14.10
C ILE A 57 25.64 18.04 12.96
N TYR A 58 25.64 17.02 12.11
CA TYR A 58 26.42 16.97 10.89
C TYR A 58 25.52 16.60 9.70
N LEU A 59 25.73 17.26 8.56
CA LEU A 59 25.17 16.81 7.28
C LEU A 59 26.24 16.06 6.49
N TYR A 60 25.84 14.95 5.88
CA TYR A 60 26.60 14.23 4.86
C TYR A 60 25.96 14.47 3.49
N ASP A 61 26.77 14.94 2.54
CA ASP A 61 26.42 15.04 1.13
C ASP A 61 26.82 13.74 0.40
N LEU A 62 25.82 12.97 -0.04
CA LEU A 62 25.98 11.69 -0.75
C LEU A 62 26.57 11.84 -2.16
N THR A 63 26.61 13.05 -2.73
CA THR A 63 27.22 13.33 -4.04
C THR A 63 28.69 13.73 -3.91
N GLN A 64 29.04 14.51 -2.88
CA GLN A 64 30.41 14.98 -2.64
C GLN A 64 31.26 14.01 -1.80
N ASN A 65 30.60 13.08 -1.08
CA ASN A 65 31.19 12.24 -0.04
C ASN A 65 31.88 13.12 1.02
N LYS A 66 31.09 14.05 1.57
CA LYS A 66 31.59 15.13 2.42
C LYS A 66 30.65 15.40 3.59
N TRP A 67 31.23 15.44 4.78
CA TRP A 67 30.58 15.93 5.99
C TRP A 67 30.76 17.46 6.14
N LYS A 68 29.71 18.10 6.67
CA LYS A 68 29.70 19.49 7.12
C LYS A 68 29.08 19.52 8.52
N LYS A 69 29.79 20.03 9.52
CA LYS A 69 29.20 20.31 10.84
C LYS A 69 28.28 21.51 10.71
N LEU A 70 27.05 21.41 11.22
CA LEU A 70 26.18 22.59 11.30
C LEU A 70 26.40 23.31 12.62
N ILE A 71 26.34 24.64 12.55
CA ILE A 71 26.14 25.50 13.71
C ILE A 71 24.63 25.75 13.78
N THR A 72 24.01 25.41 14.90
CA THR A 72 22.57 25.60 15.12
C THR A 72 22.29 26.49 16.32
N GLU A 73 21.26 27.33 16.19
CA GLU A 73 20.68 28.08 17.31
C GLU A 73 19.64 27.21 18.04
N ASN A 74 19.44 27.45 19.33
CA ASN A 74 18.45 26.77 20.19
C ASN A 74 18.57 25.23 20.25
N THR A 75 19.79 24.68 20.15
CA THR A 75 20.06 23.23 20.09
C THR A 75 19.44 22.44 21.25
N PRO A 76 18.71 21.34 20.99
CA PRO A 76 18.13 20.47 22.02
C PRO A 76 19.20 19.84 22.91
N THR A 77 18.86 19.58 24.18
CA THR A 77 19.77 18.96 25.15
C THR A 77 20.43 17.70 24.60
N ALA A 78 21.75 17.59 24.79
CA ALA A 78 22.57 16.46 24.37
C ALA A 78 21.92 15.11 24.72
N ARG A 79 21.79 14.22 23.72
CA ARG A 79 21.00 12.99 23.84
C ARG A 79 21.53 11.85 22.97
N ALA A 80 21.44 10.64 23.51
CA ALA A 80 21.73 9.38 22.83
C ALA A 80 20.54 8.41 22.96
N ALA A 81 20.39 7.49 22.02
CA ALA A 81 19.24 6.57 21.92
C ALA A 81 17.87 7.29 21.92
N HIS A 82 17.85 8.53 21.41
CA HIS A 82 16.64 9.21 20.91
C HIS A 82 16.22 8.62 19.57
N ALA A 83 15.03 8.97 19.09
CA ALA A 83 14.61 8.67 17.72
C ALA A 83 14.55 9.95 16.87
N ALA A 84 14.68 9.78 15.55
CA ALA A 84 14.65 10.88 14.59
C ALA A 84 13.99 10.45 13.27
N ALA A 85 13.24 11.35 12.65
CA ALA A 85 12.55 11.14 11.39
C ALA A 85 12.66 12.37 10.47
N CYS A 86 12.47 12.16 9.17
CA CYS A 86 12.32 13.24 8.19
C CYS A 86 10.83 13.46 7.92
N VAL A 87 10.38 14.71 7.99
CA VAL A 87 9.02 15.13 7.61
C VAL A 87 9.10 16.02 6.36
N ASP A 88 8.26 15.74 5.37
CA ASP A 88 8.05 16.53 4.12
C ASP A 88 9.34 17.09 3.45
N GLU A 89 10.39 16.26 3.46
CA GLU A 89 11.77 16.54 3.03
C GLU A 89 12.48 17.72 3.73
N GLN A 90 13.74 17.48 4.10
CA GLN A 90 14.66 18.43 4.71
C GLN A 90 14.18 19.05 6.04
N GLN A 91 13.10 18.54 6.66
CA GLN A 91 12.77 18.83 8.05
C GLN A 91 13.14 17.64 8.93
N LEU A 92 14.16 17.81 9.78
CA LEU A 92 14.58 16.80 10.75
C LEU A 92 13.77 16.97 12.04
N VAL A 93 13.09 15.91 12.48
CA VAL A 93 12.34 15.88 13.74
C VAL A 93 12.99 14.88 14.70
N ILE A 94 13.15 15.22 15.97
CA ILE A 94 13.74 14.35 17.01
C ILE A 94 12.87 14.27 18.27
N TYR A 95 12.86 13.11 18.94
CA TYR A 95 12.08 12.88 20.16
C TYR A 95 12.84 11.99 21.17
N GLY A 96 12.63 12.27 22.48
CA GLY A 96 13.14 11.48 23.60
C GLY A 96 14.67 11.33 23.65
N GLY A 97 15.14 10.25 24.29
CA GLY A 97 16.55 9.91 24.46
C GLY A 97 17.07 9.95 25.92
N ALA A 98 18.30 9.48 26.12
CA ALA A 98 19.03 9.54 27.38
C ALA A 98 20.04 10.69 27.37
N THR A 99 20.09 11.47 28.46
CA THR A 99 20.96 12.66 28.64
C THR A 99 22.25 12.35 29.42
N GLY A 100 22.33 11.19 30.09
CA GLY A 100 23.54 10.70 30.75
C GLY A 100 23.33 10.48 32.26
N GLY A 101 24.22 9.72 32.89
CA GLY A 101 24.15 9.46 34.34
C GLY A 101 22.85 8.78 34.81
N GLY A 102 22.16 8.05 33.92
CA GLY A 102 20.84 7.47 34.18
C GLY A 102 19.65 8.42 33.93
N SER A 103 19.90 9.69 33.59
CA SER A 103 18.85 10.66 33.27
C SER A 103 18.37 10.52 31.82
N LEU A 104 17.08 10.82 31.62
CA LEU A 104 16.44 10.94 30.30
C LEU A 104 16.28 12.40 29.89
N SER A 105 16.09 12.64 28.59
CA SER A 105 15.66 13.94 28.09
C SER A 105 14.24 14.24 28.55
N LEU A 106 13.85 15.50 28.40
CA LEU A 106 12.44 15.88 28.37
C LEU A 106 11.72 15.19 27.18
N ASP A 107 10.41 15.12 27.31
CA ASP A 107 9.42 14.61 26.36
C ASP A 107 9.00 15.67 25.31
N ASP A 108 9.87 16.64 25.08
CA ASP A 108 9.74 17.65 24.03
C ASP A 108 9.99 17.05 22.63
N LEU A 109 9.19 17.48 21.66
CA LEU A 109 9.42 17.25 20.24
C LEU A 109 10.16 18.46 19.64
N TYR A 110 11.28 18.22 18.94
CA TYR A 110 12.05 19.29 18.29
C TYR A 110 12.14 19.10 16.78
N ILE A 111 12.06 20.20 16.04
CA ILE A 111 12.21 20.24 14.57
C ILE A 111 13.32 21.19 14.14
N LEU A 112 14.02 20.82 13.08
CA LEU A 112 15.02 21.64 12.38
C LEU A 112 14.68 21.69 10.89
N ASP A 113 14.34 22.88 10.37
CA ASP A 113 14.10 23.11 8.95
C ASP A 113 15.43 23.42 8.23
N LEU A 114 15.88 22.51 7.37
CA LEU A 114 17.12 22.61 6.61
C LEU A 114 16.91 23.14 5.19
N ARG A 115 15.70 23.60 4.84
CA ARG A 115 15.36 24.21 3.53
C ARG A 115 15.83 25.67 3.41
N ARG A 116 16.32 26.27 4.49
CA ARG A 116 16.74 27.69 4.57
C ARG A 116 18.23 27.79 4.90
N ASP A 117 19.06 28.07 3.89
CA ASP A 117 20.53 27.96 4.00
C ASP A 117 21.27 29.13 4.70
N GLN A 118 20.57 30.09 5.30
CA GLN A 118 21.21 31.28 5.91
C GLN A 118 21.41 31.18 7.43
N LYS A 119 20.49 30.54 8.16
CA LYS A 119 20.62 30.19 9.57
C LYS A 119 19.74 28.98 9.88
N TYR A 120 20.27 28.02 10.63
CA TYR A 120 19.51 26.88 11.12
C TYR A 120 19.25 27.07 12.64
N SER A 121 17.98 27.20 13.03
CA SER A 121 17.57 27.15 14.44
C SER A 121 16.68 25.94 14.64
N TRP A 122 16.92 25.19 15.71
CA TRP A 122 15.92 24.26 16.20
C TRP A 122 14.71 25.03 16.74
N MET A 123 13.56 24.37 16.70
CA MET A 123 12.32 24.86 17.31
C MET A 123 11.71 23.71 18.12
N ALA A 124 11.33 23.98 19.37
CA ALA A 124 10.46 23.09 20.11
C ALA A 124 9.05 23.17 19.47
N VAL A 125 8.47 22.03 19.12
CA VAL A 125 7.14 21.94 18.54
C VAL A 125 6.13 22.00 19.70
N PRO A 126 5.25 23.02 19.79
CA PRO A 126 4.30 23.11 20.88
C PRO A 126 3.23 22.01 20.76
N THR A 127 3.27 21.03 21.67
CA THR A 127 2.31 19.93 21.71
C THR A 127 1.23 20.15 22.77
N LYS A 128 0.00 19.77 22.45
CA LYS A 128 -1.15 19.78 23.35
C LYS A 128 -1.44 18.37 23.87
N GLY A 129 -1.95 18.28 25.11
CA GLY A 129 -2.41 17.03 25.71
C GLY A 129 -1.31 16.28 26.46
N VAL A 130 -1.41 14.95 26.48
CA VAL A 130 -0.44 14.05 27.11
C VAL A 130 0.57 13.61 26.05
N SER A 131 1.87 13.68 26.36
CA SER A 131 2.95 13.19 25.50
C SER A 131 3.12 11.67 25.63
N PRO A 132 3.89 11.01 24.74
CA PRO A 132 4.43 9.67 24.98
C PRO A 132 5.37 9.59 26.19
N GLY A 133 5.59 10.68 26.93
CA GLY A 133 6.51 10.72 28.06
C GLY A 133 7.97 10.52 27.66
N ARG A 134 8.83 10.60 28.68
CA ARG A 134 10.30 10.50 28.51
C ARG A 134 10.66 9.05 28.25
N ARG A 135 11.35 8.78 27.13
CA ARG A 135 11.72 7.43 26.73
C ARG A 135 12.99 7.38 25.90
N TYR A 136 13.76 6.30 26.01
CA TYR A 136 14.94 6.03 25.18
C TYR A 136 14.84 4.65 24.50
N GLY A 137 15.62 4.45 23.43
CA GLY A 137 15.65 3.18 22.68
C GLY A 137 14.31 2.77 22.07
N HIS A 138 13.44 3.75 21.82
CA HIS A 138 12.19 3.64 21.07
C HIS A 138 12.46 3.88 19.57
N VAL A 139 11.45 3.65 18.73
CA VAL A 139 11.48 4.06 17.31
C VAL A 139 10.53 5.21 17.07
N MET A 140 10.84 6.03 16.06
CA MET A 140 9.96 7.07 15.54
C MET A 140 10.03 7.05 14.02
N VAL A 141 8.89 6.97 13.34
CA VAL A 141 8.79 6.84 11.88
C VAL A 141 7.73 7.81 11.35
N TYR A 142 8.00 8.46 10.22
CA TYR A 142 7.03 9.30 9.53
C TYR A 142 6.34 8.49 8.42
N SER A 143 5.01 8.37 8.52
CA SER A 143 4.12 7.79 7.52
C SER A 143 3.00 8.81 7.26
N LYS A 144 3.18 9.63 6.22
CA LYS A 144 2.37 10.82 5.94
C LYS A 144 0.85 10.53 6.03
N PRO A 145 0.06 11.28 6.84
CA PRO A 145 0.38 12.55 7.54
C PRO A 145 0.87 12.40 8.99
N ASN A 146 1.26 11.21 9.42
CA ASN A 146 1.47 10.86 10.82
C ASN A 146 2.95 10.65 11.19
N LEU A 147 3.37 11.28 12.28
CA LEU A 147 4.61 10.94 13.00
C LEU A 147 4.27 9.94 14.10
N ILE A 148 4.91 8.78 14.10
CA ILE A 148 4.49 7.61 14.89
C ILE A 148 5.64 7.14 15.78
N VAL A 149 5.39 6.96 17.07
CA VAL A 149 6.34 6.51 18.09
C VAL A 149 5.89 5.16 18.65
N PHE A 150 6.83 4.25 18.88
CA PHE A 150 6.55 2.96 19.52
C PHE A 150 7.65 2.50 20.48
N GLY A 151 7.20 1.98 21.64
CA GLY A 151 8.03 1.25 22.60
C GLY A 151 9.14 2.07 23.25
N GLY A 152 10.26 1.42 23.59
CA GLY A 152 11.38 1.99 24.33
C GLY A 152 11.35 1.64 25.82
N ASN A 153 11.98 2.48 26.65
CA ASN A 153 11.95 2.38 28.10
C ASN A 153 11.90 3.78 28.74
N ASP A 154 11.09 3.95 29.79
CA ASP A 154 10.81 5.24 30.46
C ASP A 154 11.78 5.58 31.63
N GLY A 155 12.77 4.71 31.88
CA GLY A 155 13.68 4.76 33.02
C GLY A 155 13.30 3.81 34.17
N GLN A 156 12.10 3.23 34.14
CA GLN A 156 11.59 2.23 35.09
C GLN A 156 11.09 0.97 34.35
N HIS A 157 10.28 1.15 33.31
CA HIS A 157 9.59 0.11 32.56
C HIS A 157 9.96 0.15 31.08
N THR A 158 10.03 -1.04 30.49
CA THR A 158 10.09 -1.21 29.03
C THR A 158 8.66 -1.17 28.48
N LEU A 159 8.45 -0.57 27.31
CA LEU A 159 7.12 -0.20 26.77
C LEU A 159 6.79 -0.91 25.44
N ASN A 160 5.50 -1.09 25.15
CA ASN A 160 4.94 -1.46 23.83
C ASN A 160 3.75 -0.58 23.42
N ASP A 161 3.61 0.60 24.01
CA ASP A 161 2.60 1.56 23.57
C ASP A 161 2.97 2.19 22.21
N VAL A 162 1.94 2.48 21.43
CA VAL A 162 2.05 3.19 20.15
C VAL A 162 1.38 4.55 20.30
N TRP A 163 2.01 5.59 19.76
CA TRP A 163 1.49 6.95 19.73
C TRP A 163 1.63 7.52 18.32
N PHE A 164 0.71 8.40 17.92
CA PHE A 164 0.84 9.15 16.67
C PHE A 164 0.49 10.63 16.85
N MET A 165 0.97 11.44 15.92
CA MET A 165 0.65 12.86 15.79
C MET A 165 0.44 13.19 14.31
N HIS A 166 -0.69 13.83 13.98
CA HIS A 166 -0.87 14.46 12.67
C HIS A 166 0.01 15.71 12.59
N VAL A 167 0.90 15.81 11.59
CA VAL A 167 1.87 16.92 11.47
C VAL A 167 1.49 18.00 10.44
N GLU A 168 0.39 17.82 9.71
CA GLU A 168 -0.03 18.76 8.65
C GLU A 168 -0.84 19.97 9.15
N MET A 169 -1.50 19.86 10.30
CA MET A 169 -2.33 20.95 10.87
C MET A 169 -2.15 21.07 12.39
N PRO A 170 -1.99 22.29 12.92
CA PRO A 170 -2.04 22.54 14.36
C PRO A 170 -3.50 22.59 14.88
N PRO A 171 -3.74 22.41 16.20
CA PRO A 171 -2.76 22.15 17.24
C PRO A 171 -2.18 20.73 17.15
N PHE A 172 -0.86 20.61 17.28
CA PHE A 172 -0.19 19.31 17.29
C PHE A 172 -0.48 18.61 18.62
N GLU A 173 -1.10 17.43 18.58
CA GLU A 173 -1.38 16.63 19.76
C GLU A 173 -0.93 15.18 19.56
N TRP A 174 -0.40 14.59 20.62
CA TRP A 174 -0.02 13.19 20.67
C TRP A 174 -1.23 12.36 21.08
N ILE A 175 -1.61 11.39 20.24
CA ILE A 175 -2.74 10.50 20.47
C ILE A 175 -2.19 9.10 20.73
N GLN A 176 -2.47 8.56 21.92
CA GLN A 176 -2.15 7.17 22.22
C GLN A 176 -3.07 6.24 21.43
N VAL A 177 -2.47 5.28 20.74
CA VAL A 177 -3.21 4.27 19.97
C VAL A 177 -3.77 3.23 20.93
N VAL A 178 -5.10 3.17 21.03
CA VAL A 178 -5.81 2.10 21.72
C VAL A 178 -5.93 0.90 20.78
N ILE A 179 -5.10 -0.11 21.01
CA ILE A 179 -5.17 -1.40 20.31
C ILE A 179 -6.10 -2.33 21.10
N SER A 180 -6.98 -3.06 20.42
CA SER A 180 -7.99 -3.92 21.05
C SER A 180 -7.37 -5.04 21.88
N ASN A 181 -7.85 -5.25 23.11
CA ASN A 181 -7.32 -6.20 24.10
C ASN A 181 -7.18 -7.66 23.61
N ASN A 182 -7.93 -8.06 22.58
CA ASN A 182 -7.90 -9.41 22.01
C ASN A 182 -6.88 -9.56 20.86
N SER A 183 -6.23 -8.48 20.43
CA SER A 183 -5.22 -8.49 19.38
C SER A 183 -3.86 -8.93 19.93
N LYS A 184 -3.16 -9.79 19.20
CA LYS A 184 -1.71 -9.99 19.42
C LYS A 184 -1.00 -8.64 19.25
N ILE A 185 -0.12 -8.29 20.19
CA ILE A 185 0.75 -7.13 20.12
C ILE A 185 2.20 -7.54 20.42
N PRO A 186 3.22 -6.86 19.86
CA PRO A 186 4.60 -7.08 20.25
C PRO A 186 4.79 -6.86 21.75
N SER A 187 5.62 -7.73 22.35
CA SER A 187 6.05 -7.58 23.73
C SER A 187 6.77 -6.23 23.97
N PRO A 188 6.68 -5.66 25.19
CA PRO A 188 7.39 -4.43 25.57
C PRO A 188 8.88 -4.52 25.24
N ARG A 189 9.40 -3.55 24.47
CA ARG A 189 10.76 -3.64 23.91
C ARG A 189 11.52 -2.33 23.76
N VAL A 190 12.83 -2.42 24.04
CA VAL A 190 13.80 -1.32 23.89
C VAL A 190 14.98 -1.75 23.00
N TYR A 191 15.58 -0.80 22.28
CA TYR A 191 16.66 -1.02 21.30
C TYR A 191 16.32 -2.02 20.18
N HIS A 192 15.04 -2.11 19.84
CA HIS A 192 14.57 -2.64 18.56
C HIS A 192 14.85 -1.61 17.45
N SER A 193 14.60 -1.96 16.19
CA SER A 193 14.62 -0.98 15.09
C SER A 193 13.41 -1.18 14.17
N ALA A 194 13.13 -0.16 13.35
CA ALA A 194 11.96 -0.11 12.49
C ALA A 194 12.21 0.73 11.24
N ASP A 195 11.53 0.39 10.15
CA ASP A 195 11.44 1.22 8.94
C ASP A 195 10.08 1.01 8.25
N MET A 196 9.67 1.93 7.39
CA MET A 196 8.41 1.86 6.64
C MET A 196 8.61 1.16 5.31
N CYS A 197 7.85 0.10 5.07
CA CYS A 197 7.82 -0.55 3.76
C CYS A 197 7.08 0.34 2.74
N LYS A 198 7.70 0.60 1.58
CA LYS A 198 7.18 1.55 0.58
C LYS A 198 6.65 0.89 -0.69
N GLU A 199 6.91 -0.41 -0.88
CA GLU A 199 6.55 -1.17 -2.08
C GLU A 199 6.15 -2.62 -1.71
N GLY A 200 5.36 -3.29 -2.57
CA GLY A 200 4.92 -4.66 -2.33
C GLY A 200 3.78 -4.79 -1.30
N PRO A 201 3.47 -6.02 -0.83
CA PRO A 201 2.26 -6.28 -0.02
C PRO A 201 2.18 -5.51 1.30
N ALA A 202 3.32 -5.20 1.92
CA ALA A 202 3.39 -4.46 3.18
C ALA A 202 3.46 -2.93 3.02
N THR A 203 3.16 -2.37 1.82
CA THR A 203 3.25 -0.93 1.55
C THR A 203 2.47 -0.10 2.57
N GLY A 204 3.13 0.84 3.24
CA GLY A 204 2.57 1.71 4.28
C GLY A 204 2.59 1.12 5.69
N MET A 205 3.08 -0.11 5.87
CA MET A 205 3.29 -0.72 7.19
C MET A 205 4.65 -0.29 7.76
N ILE A 206 4.68 0.04 9.06
CA ILE A 206 5.92 0.19 9.81
C ILE A 206 6.31 -1.20 10.31
N VAL A 207 7.43 -1.75 9.82
CA VAL A 207 7.89 -3.07 10.22
C VAL A 207 9.01 -2.92 11.23
N ILE A 208 8.85 -3.58 12.38
CA ILE A 208 9.83 -3.63 13.47
C ILE A 208 10.55 -4.98 13.48
N PHE A 209 11.78 -5.01 13.99
CA PHE A 209 12.51 -6.24 14.29
C PHE A 209 13.12 -6.23 15.69
N GLY A 210 13.01 -7.37 16.39
CA GLY A 210 13.77 -7.70 17.59
C GLY A 210 13.69 -6.68 18.74
N GLY A 211 14.84 -6.38 19.35
CA GLY A 211 14.98 -5.56 20.56
C GLY A 211 15.32 -6.38 21.80
N ARG A 212 15.16 -5.80 23.00
CA ARG A 212 15.13 -6.52 24.28
C ARG A 212 13.81 -6.33 25.00
N ASN A 213 13.29 -7.39 25.63
CA ASN A 213 12.12 -7.33 26.51
C ASN A 213 12.45 -6.76 27.90
N SER A 214 11.43 -6.65 28.77
CA SER A 214 11.57 -6.24 30.18
C SER A 214 12.50 -7.12 31.01
N GLU A 215 12.67 -8.40 30.66
CA GLU A 215 13.58 -9.36 31.31
C GLU A 215 15.03 -9.23 30.81
N ASN A 216 15.32 -8.22 29.97
CA ASN A 216 16.58 -8.07 29.24
C ASN A 216 16.89 -9.22 28.26
N LYS A 217 15.92 -10.02 27.83
CA LYS A 217 16.09 -11.01 26.76
C LYS A 217 15.99 -10.36 25.38
N SER A 218 16.97 -10.64 24.54
CA SER A 218 16.98 -10.29 23.12
C SER A 218 15.89 -11.03 22.34
N LEU A 219 15.33 -10.37 21.31
CA LEU A 219 14.19 -10.84 20.53
C LEU A 219 14.54 -11.01 19.05
N ASN A 220 13.91 -11.97 18.36
CA ASN A 220 14.00 -12.21 16.91
C ASN A 220 12.64 -12.15 16.18
N ASP A 221 11.60 -11.69 16.86
CA ASP A 221 10.27 -11.54 16.29
C ASP A 221 10.18 -10.30 15.39
N THR A 222 9.23 -10.34 14.47
CA THR A 222 9.03 -9.32 13.42
C THR A 222 7.56 -8.95 13.40
N TRP A 223 7.24 -7.66 13.45
CA TRP A 223 5.85 -7.21 13.46
C TRP A 223 5.65 -6.03 12.53
N GLY A 224 4.53 -6.00 11.81
CA GLY A 224 4.09 -4.84 11.06
C GLY A 224 2.95 -4.12 11.79
N LEU A 225 3.18 -2.86 12.14
CA LEU A 225 2.14 -1.93 12.54
C LEU A 225 1.50 -1.36 11.28
N ARG A 226 0.16 -1.39 11.20
CA ARG A 226 -0.60 -0.76 10.12
C ARG A 226 -1.70 0.13 10.68
N GLN A 227 -1.90 1.28 10.04
CA GLN A 227 -3.09 2.10 10.23
C GLN A 227 -4.13 1.65 9.19
N HIS A 228 -5.32 1.29 9.66
CA HIS A 228 -6.46 1.05 8.78
C HIS A 228 -7.08 2.39 8.35
N ARG A 229 -7.92 2.39 7.30
CA ARG A 229 -8.54 3.61 6.76
C ARG A 229 -9.49 4.34 7.77
N ASP A 230 -9.72 3.82 8.99
CA ASP A 230 -10.46 4.44 10.12
C ASP A 230 -9.56 5.23 11.10
N GLY A 231 -8.25 5.02 11.04
CA GLY A 231 -7.37 5.42 12.11
C GLY A 231 -7.36 4.46 13.31
N ARG A 232 -8.02 3.29 13.23
CA ARG A 232 -7.64 2.14 14.09
C ARG A 232 -6.29 1.60 13.62
N TRP A 233 -5.59 0.97 14.53
CA TRP A 233 -4.30 0.36 14.28
C TRP A 233 -4.30 -1.06 14.84
N ASP A 234 -3.60 -1.97 14.19
CA ASP A 234 -3.27 -3.28 14.72
C ASP A 234 -1.82 -3.65 14.40
N TRP A 235 -1.33 -4.64 15.14
CA TRP A 235 -0.06 -5.29 14.90
C TRP A 235 -0.29 -6.64 14.24
N VAL A 236 0.50 -6.93 13.21
CA VAL A 236 0.52 -8.22 12.52
C VAL A 236 1.89 -8.85 12.72
N GLU A 237 1.94 -10.03 13.32
CA GLU A 237 3.16 -10.85 13.41
C GLU A 237 3.55 -11.28 11.98
N ALA A 238 4.80 -11.03 11.57
CA ALA A 238 5.17 -11.25 10.18
C ALA A 238 5.21 -12.77 9.87
N PRO A 239 4.45 -13.26 8.87
CA PRO A 239 4.42 -14.68 8.55
C PRO A 239 5.77 -15.16 8.00
N ILE A 240 5.99 -16.48 7.99
CA ILE A 240 7.22 -17.09 7.46
C ILE A 240 6.85 -18.35 6.67
N LYS A 241 7.08 -18.32 5.36
CA LYS A 241 6.85 -19.44 4.44
C LYS A 241 8.08 -20.33 4.30
N LYS A 242 9.27 -19.74 4.31
CA LYS A 242 10.55 -20.44 4.12
C LYS A 242 11.72 -19.66 4.73
N GLY A 243 12.72 -20.39 5.22
CA GLY A 243 13.75 -19.87 6.11
C GLY A 243 13.27 -19.80 7.56
N SER A 244 14.06 -19.14 8.41
CA SER A 244 13.75 -18.86 9.82
C SER A 244 14.10 -17.40 10.13
N PRO A 245 13.56 -16.78 11.19
CA PRO A 245 14.09 -15.51 11.65
C PRO A 245 15.59 -15.62 11.94
N PRO A 246 16.35 -14.53 11.77
CA PRO A 246 17.76 -14.49 12.15
C PRO A 246 17.92 -14.49 13.68
N GLU A 247 19.15 -14.50 14.16
CA GLU A 247 19.49 -14.54 15.57
C GLU A 247 18.89 -13.35 16.34
N ALA A 248 18.33 -13.61 17.52
CA ALA A 248 17.71 -12.62 18.39
C ALA A 248 18.69 -11.50 18.77
N ARG A 249 18.27 -10.23 18.63
CA ARG A 249 19.21 -9.10 18.62
C ARG A 249 18.60 -7.75 18.94
N TYR A 250 19.45 -6.87 19.44
CA TYR A 250 19.15 -5.46 19.76
C TYR A 250 20.34 -4.57 19.40
N GLN A 251 20.11 -3.25 19.30
CA GLN A 251 21.13 -2.28 18.85
C GLN A 251 21.67 -2.58 17.44
N HIS A 252 20.78 -3.12 16.58
CA HIS A 252 20.90 -3.31 15.13
C HIS A 252 20.15 -2.19 14.38
N THR A 253 20.24 -2.13 13.05
CA THR A 253 19.39 -1.27 12.21
C THR A 253 18.57 -2.08 11.22
N CYS A 254 17.34 -1.66 10.93
CA CYS A 254 16.49 -2.14 9.85
C CYS A 254 16.32 -1.07 8.77
N VAL A 255 16.34 -1.47 7.50
CA VAL A 255 16.22 -0.58 6.34
C VAL A 255 15.52 -1.30 5.18
N PHE A 256 14.55 -0.67 4.51
CA PHE A 256 13.91 -1.21 3.31
C PHE A 256 14.65 -0.85 2.01
N ILE A 257 14.67 -1.81 1.08
CA ILE A 257 14.90 -1.57 -0.35
C ILE A 257 13.70 -2.15 -1.10
N GLY A 258 12.82 -1.28 -1.59
CA GLY A 258 11.51 -1.67 -2.11
C GLY A 258 10.72 -2.46 -1.08
N SER A 259 10.34 -3.69 -1.44
CA SER A 259 9.59 -4.66 -0.63
C SER A 259 10.44 -5.57 0.28
N LYS A 260 11.75 -5.30 0.41
CA LYS A 260 12.70 -6.17 1.12
C LYS A 260 13.36 -5.45 2.29
N MET A 261 13.14 -5.96 3.50
CA MET A 261 13.68 -5.41 4.75
C MET A 261 15.04 -6.04 5.03
N PHE A 262 16.09 -5.24 5.16
CA PHE A 262 17.39 -5.67 5.66
C PHE A 262 17.46 -5.51 7.18
N VAL A 263 18.16 -6.43 7.86
CA VAL A 263 18.50 -6.39 9.29
C VAL A 263 20.02 -6.46 9.44
N LEU A 264 20.60 -5.42 10.04
CA LEU A 264 22.04 -5.12 9.94
C LEU A 264 22.70 -5.15 11.33
N GLY A 265 23.63 -6.09 11.53
CA GLY A 265 24.44 -6.21 12.74
C GLY A 265 23.64 -6.33 14.05
N GLY A 266 24.10 -5.63 15.08
CA GLY A 266 23.58 -5.69 16.44
C GLY A 266 24.21 -6.81 17.28
N ARG A 267 23.69 -6.99 18.50
CA ARG A 267 24.19 -7.98 19.47
C ARG A 267 23.06 -8.70 20.19
N ASN A 268 23.38 -9.84 20.80
CA ASN A 268 22.43 -10.72 21.50
C ASN A 268 22.80 -10.86 22.99
N ASP A 269 22.17 -11.79 23.71
CA ASP A 269 22.46 -12.02 25.12
C ASP A 269 23.72 -12.86 25.37
N ASN A 270 24.26 -13.51 24.34
CA ASN A 270 25.54 -14.25 24.41
C ASN A 270 26.76 -13.31 24.28
N GLY A 271 26.54 -12.00 24.17
CA GLY A 271 27.58 -10.97 24.16
C GLY A 271 27.73 -10.24 22.83
N CYS A 272 28.96 -9.79 22.55
CA CYS A 272 29.30 -9.08 21.31
C CYS A 272 30.67 -9.51 20.72
N SER A 273 31.17 -10.68 21.11
CA SER A 273 32.35 -11.33 20.54
C SER A 273 32.08 -11.96 19.17
N ILE A 274 30.86 -12.48 18.95
CA ILE A 274 30.44 -13.13 17.70
C ILE A 274 29.60 -12.12 16.89
N PRO A 275 29.97 -11.79 15.64
CA PRO A 275 29.13 -11.02 14.72
C PRO A 275 27.84 -11.76 14.37
N LEU A 276 26.70 -11.06 14.36
CA LEU A 276 25.41 -11.64 13.96
C LEU A 276 25.15 -11.46 12.47
N SER A 277 24.53 -12.46 11.83
CA SER A 277 24.30 -12.48 10.38
C SER A 277 23.63 -11.21 9.86
N THR A 278 23.93 -10.79 8.63
CA THR A 278 23.09 -9.79 7.93
C THR A 278 21.90 -10.54 7.37
N ALA A 279 20.68 -10.07 7.60
CA ALA A 279 19.47 -10.79 7.16
C ALA A 279 18.60 -9.93 6.24
N LEU A 280 17.80 -10.60 5.41
CA LEU A 280 16.81 -10.01 4.52
C LEU A 280 15.50 -10.76 4.68
N TYR A 281 14.41 -10.03 4.90
CA TYR A 281 13.04 -10.53 4.83
C TYR A 281 12.35 -9.93 3.60
N ASN A 282 11.85 -10.79 2.71
CA ASN A 282 11.11 -10.34 1.53
C ASN A 282 9.60 -10.36 1.82
N THR A 283 8.95 -9.19 1.84
CA THR A 283 7.51 -9.11 2.16
C THR A 283 6.61 -9.65 1.04
N GLU A 284 7.15 -9.95 -0.14
CA GLU A 284 6.43 -10.58 -1.26
C GLU A 284 6.40 -12.10 -1.16
N THR A 285 7.57 -12.73 -0.94
CA THR A 285 7.68 -14.20 -0.90
C THR A 285 7.52 -14.78 0.50
N ILE A 286 7.56 -13.92 1.53
CA ILE A 286 7.40 -14.28 2.94
C ILE A 286 8.56 -15.20 3.37
N GLU A 287 9.78 -14.83 2.96
CA GLU A 287 11.00 -15.62 3.17
C GLU A 287 12.12 -14.83 3.83
N TRP A 288 12.92 -15.55 4.63
CA TRP A 288 14.16 -15.06 5.22
C TRP A 288 15.40 -15.61 4.51
N VAL A 289 16.36 -14.73 4.22
CA VAL A 289 17.69 -15.06 3.69
C VAL A 289 18.75 -14.40 4.57
N THR A 290 19.88 -15.09 4.80
CA THR A 290 21.02 -14.56 5.56
C THR A 290 22.29 -14.47 4.71
N PHE A 291 23.14 -13.51 5.08
CA PHE A 291 24.35 -13.09 4.39
C PHE A 291 25.47 -12.84 5.41
N PRO A 292 26.75 -12.70 4.96
CA PRO A 292 27.86 -12.38 5.84
C PRO A 292 27.60 -11.16 6.76
N PRO A 293 28.08 -11.18 8.01
CA PRO A 293 27.70 -10.23 9.03
C PRO A 293 28.35 -8.85 8.86
N ILE A 294 27.56 -7.78 8.88
CA ILE A 294 28.09 -6.44 9.21
C ILE A 294 28.36 -6.44 10.73
N ALA A 295 29.62 -6.60 11.10
CA ALA A 295 30.09 -6.79 12.48
C ALA A 295 30.08 -5.50 13.33
N LYS A 296 28.93 -4.80 13.39
CA LYS A 296 28.73 -3.55 14.14
C LYS A 296 27.47 -3.57 15.01
N PHE A 297 27.52 -2.93 16.18
CA PHE A 297 26.35 -2.68 17.05
C PHE A 297 26.33 -1.24 17.59
N ARG A 298 25.13 -0.71 17.90
CA ARG A 298 24.90 0.73 18.23
C ARG A 298 25.33 1.72 17.14
N HIS A 299 25.46 1.22 15.91
CA HIS A 299 25.63 2.02 14.69
C HIS A 299 24.28 2.63 14.28
N THR A 300 24.27 3.39 13.19
CA THR A 300 23.06 3.67 12.40
C THR A 300 23.29 3.32 10.95
N SER A 301 22.22 3.06 10.21
CA SER A 301 22.25 2.78 8.78
C SER A 301 21.12 3.49 8.04
N TRP A 302 21.33 3.78 6.76
CA TRP A 302 20.30 4.34 5.87
C TRP A 302 20.47 3.79 4.45
N MET A 303 19.40 3.76 3.68
CA MET A 303 19.44 3.46 2.25
C MET A 303 19.56 4.74 1.43
N TYR A 304 20.33 4.69 0.35
CA TYR A 304 20.21 5.62 -0.78
C TYR A 304 20.31 4.80 -2.08
N LYS A 305 19.25 4.85 -2.90
CA LYS A 305 19.05 4.04 -4.11
C LYS A 305 19.10 2.53 -3.81
N TYR A 306 20.21 1.86 -4.12
CA TYR A 306 20.42 0.43 -3.88
C TYR A 306 21.64 0.15 -2.99
N THR A 307 22.13 1.17 -2.28
CA THR A 307 23.27 1.08 -1.38
C THR A 307 22.82 1.39 0.05
N ILE A 308 23.16 0.50 0.98
CA ILE A 308 22.98 0.73 2.43
C ILE A 308 24.29 1.27 2.99
N TYR A 309 24.22 2.44 3.58
CA TYR A 309 25.31 3.08 4.30
C TYR A 309 25.17 2.76 5.78
N THR A 310 26.29 2.53 6.48
CA THR A 310 26.34 2.25 7.93
C THR A 310 27.44 3.05 8.59
N PHE A 311 27.10 3.85 9.61
CA PHE A 311 28.03 4.76 10.28
C PHE A 311 28.15 4.48 11.78
N GLY A 312 29.38 4.59 12.27
CA GLY A 312 29.72 4.55 13.70
C GLY A 312 29.35 3.24 14.41
N GLY A 313 28.99 3.36 15.69
CA GLY A 313 28.80 2.22 16.59
C GLY A 313 30.12 1.59 17.01
N PHE A 314 30.07 0.35 17.50
CA PHE A 314 31.24 -0.44 17.90
C PHE A 314 31.42 -1.63 16.96
N SER A 315 32.66 -2.00 16.66
CA SER A 315 32.98 -3.30 16.05
C SER A 315 32.96 -4.42 17.10
N HIS A 316 32.57 -5.63 16.70
CA HIS A 316 32.68 -6.82 17.56
C HIS A 316 34.14 -7.16 17.93
N GLN A 317 35.11 -6.66 17.15
CA GLN A 317 36.54 -6.76 17.44
C GLN A 317 37.02 -5.71 18.44
N THR A 318 36.44 -4.50 18.46
CA THR A 318 36.90 -3.35 19.26
C THR A 318 35.80 -2.85 20.21
N GLN A 319 35.33 -3.74 21.07
CA GLN A 319 34.13 -3.53 21.91
C GLN A 319 34.22 -2.35 22.90
N GLN A 320 35.43 -1.87 23.21
CA GLN A 320 35.66 -0.74 24.11
C GLN A 320 35.51 0.63 23.45
N TYR A 321 35.85 0.77 22.17
CA TYR A 321 35.93 2.06 21.47
C TYR A 321 35.00 2.08 20.25
N PRO A 322 34.16 3.12 20.09
CA PRO A 322 33.34 3.28 18.91
C PRO A 322 34.22 3.65 17.70
N THR A 323 33.64 3.56 16.50
CA THR A 323 34.25 3.98 15.25
C THR A 323 33.55 5.23 14.67
N ASN A 324 34.15 5.87 13.67
CA ASN A 324 33.51 6.80 12.74
C ASN A 324 33.63 6.32 11.28
N GLU A 325 33.85 5.02 11.07
CA GLU A 325 33.90 4.43 9.74
C GLU A 325 32.51 4.35 9.10
N LEU A 326 32.41 4.95 7.91
CA LEU A 326 31.30 4.78 6.98
C LEU A 326 31.56 3.55 6.09
N GLU A 327 30.65 2.58 6.15
CA GLU A 327 30.65 1.38 5.31
C GLU A 327 29.45 1.39 4.35
N CYS A 328 29.65 0.90 3.13
CA CYS A 328 28.65 0.82 2.08
C CYS A 328 28.46 -0.65 1.66
N LEU A 329 27.23 -1.15 1.77
CA LEU A 329 26.79 -2.43 1.22
C LEU A 329 26.03 -2.17 -0.09
N GLU A 330 26.55 -2.64 -1.23
CA GLU A 330 25.88 -2.49 -2.53
C GLU A 330 24.92 -3.66 -2.77
N CYS A 331 23.62 -3.42 -2.64
CA CYS A 331 22.60 -4.47 -2.64
C CYS A 331 22.10 -4.85 -4.05
N TYR A 332 22.43 -4.10 -5.10
CA TYR A 332 21.91 -4.35 -6.45
C TYR A 332 22.30 -5.73 -7.00
N SER A 333 23.58 -6.11 -6.89
CA SER A 333 24.08 -7.44 -7.30
C SER A 333 23.48 -8.56 -6.44
N LEU A 334 23.34 -8.32 -5.13
CA LEU A 334 22.74 -9.25 -4.18
C LEU A 334 21.28 -9.54 -4.54
N LEU A 335 20.47 -8.51 -4.75
CA LEU A 335 19.06 -8.62 -5.12
C LEU A 335 18.87 -9.31 -6.48
N ASN A 336 19.70 -9.00 -7.47
CA ASN A 336 19.67 -9.69 -8.77
C ASN A 336 20.00 -11.18 -8.64
N SER A 337 20.97 -11.55 -7.79
CA SER A 337 21.34 -12.97 -7.59
C SER A 337 20.22 -13.81 -6.97
N LEU A 338 19.39 -13.20 -6.10
CA LEU A 338 18.19 -13.85 -5.55
C LEU A 338 17.15 -14.10 -6.66
N ASN A 339 16.88 -13.09 -7.49
CA ASN A 339 15.90 -13.18 -8.57
C ASN A 339 16.27 -14.26 -9.61
N SER A 340 17.56 -14.48 -9.90
CA SER A 340 18.01 -15.53 -10.83
C SER A 340 17.86 -16.96 -10.30
N LEU A 341 17.70 -17.18 -8.99
CA LEU A 341 17.59 -18.53 -8.42
C LEU A 341 16.19 -19.16 -8.59
N ASP A 342 15.17 -18.37 -8.96
CA ASP A 342 13.82 -18.86 -9.25
C ASP A 342 13.59 -19.22 -10.72
N THR A 343 14.43 -18.75 -11.66
CA THR A 343 14.26 -19.06 -13.10
C THR A 343 14.73 -20.47 -13.47
N ASP A 344 15.80 -20.97 -12.85
CA ASP A 344 16.45 -22.25 -13.22
C ASP A 344 15.63 -23.51 -12.86
N LYS A 345 14.48 -23.36 -12.20
CA LYS A 345 13.57 -24.46 -11.86
C LYS A 345 12.45 -24.71 -12.87
N LYS A 346 12.44 -24.01 -14.02
CA LYS A 346 11.43 -24.18 -15.08
C LYS A 346 12.00 -24.68 -16.42
N SER A 347 12.90 -25.66 -16.39
CA SER A 347 13.26 -26.45 -17.58
C SER A 347 12.36 -27.69 -17.72
N PRO A 348 11.57 -27.85 -18.81
CA PRO A 348 10.72 -29.04 -18.98
C PRO A 348 11.53 -30.32 -19.18
N ILE A 349 11.16 -31.39 -18.46
CA ILE A 349 11.70 -32.74 -18.69
C ILE A 349 11.16 -33.24 -20.04
N LYS A 350 12.00 -33.25 -21.07
CA LYS A 350 11.66 -33.88 -22.37
C LYS A 350 11.61 -35.39 -22.22
N GLN A 351 10.40 -35.94 -22.07
CA GLN A 351 10.16 -37.35 -22.36
C GLN A 351 10.25 -37.59 -23.86
N SER A 352 11.32 -38.24 -24.32
CA SER A 352 11.41 -38.82 -25.66
C SER A 352 11.45 -40.34 -25.55
N SER A 353 10.30 -40.98 -25.75
CA SER A 353 10.21 -42.43 -25.87
C SER A 353 10.70 -42.89 -27.25
N LEU A 354 11.33 -44.08 -27.34
CA LEU A 354 11.00 -45.14 -28.30
C LEU A 354 11.96 -46.36 -28.23
N LYS A 355 11.34 -47.55 -28.16
CA LYS A 355 11.83 -48.86 -28.66
C LYS A 355 12.99 -49.56 -27.92
N GLN A 356 13.27 -50.79 -28.37
CA GLN A 356 13.68 -51.94 -27.53
C GLN A 356 15.02 -52.58 -27.96
N LYS A 357 15.55 -53.41 -27.06
CA LYS A 357 16.65 -54.41 -27.16
C LYS A 357 16.55 -55.34 -28.42
N PRO A 358 17.58 -56.20 -28.77
CA PRO A 358 18.78 -56.61 -28.00
C PRO A 358 20.14 -56.81 -28.76
N ASN A 359 21.18 -57.16 -27.98
CA ASN A 359 22.29 -58.12 -28.26
C ASN A 359 23.62 -57.76 -28.99
N SER A 360 24.60 -58.65 -28.69
CA SER A 360 25.88 -59.03 -29.36
C SER A 360 27.13 -58.13 -29.35
N ASN A 361 28.07 -58.51 -28.46
CA ASN A 361 29.45 -58.97 -28.71
C ASN A 361 30.57 -58.12 -29.40
N GLU A 362 31.78 -58.26 -28.80
CA GLU A 362 33.14 -58.22 -29.38
C GLU A 362 33.74 -56.89 -29.91
N THR A 363 35.07 -56.62 -29.85
CA THR A 363 36.18 -57.07 -28.96
C THR A 363 37.37 -56.08 -29.03
N ASN A 364 38.28 -56.11 -28.02
CA ASN A 364 39.70 -55.69 -28.08
C ASN A 364 40.00 -54.16 -28.25
N LYS A 365 41.14 -53.58 -27.78
CA LYS A 365 42.34 -54.10 -27.06
C LYS A 365 43.08 -53.01 -26.24
N ASN A 366 43.59 -53.38 -25.06
CA ASN A 366 44.81 -52.94 -24.31
C ASN A 366 45.37 -51.50 -24.50
N LYS A 367 45.70 -50.72 -23.45
CA LYS A 367 46.58 -51.00 -22.27
C LYS A 367 46.14 -50.13 -21.06
N ILE A 368 46.10 -50.63 -19.80
CA ILE A 368 47.22 -50.80 -18.83
C ILE A 368 47.91 -49.43 -18.53
N THR A 369 47.96 -48.91 -17.29
CA THR A 369 48.29 -49.59 -16.00
C THR A 369 47.50 -49.07 -14.78
N GLU A 370 47.13 -49.95 -13.83
CA GLU A 370 46.83 -49.62 -12.42
C GLU A 370 48.05 -49.88 -11.51
N VAL A 371 47.99 -49.56 -10.20
CA VAL A 371 48.19 -50.55 -9.11
C VAL A 371 47.83 -50.04 -7.69
N LYS A 372 46.76 -50.62 -7.13
CA LYS A 372 46.51 -51.09 -5.74
C LYS A 372 46.63 -50.18 -4.48
N ASN A 373 45.54 -50.23 -3.69
CA ASN A 373 45.56 -50.24 -2.21
C ASN A 373 46.06 -51.59 -1.65
N ILE A 374 46.68 -51.62 -0.46
CA ILE A 374 46.74 -52.79 0.45
C ILE A 374 46.67 -52.32 1.92
N ASN A 375 45.97 -53.08 2.79
CA ASN A 375 45.99 -52.96 4.26
C ASN A 375 46.70 -54.19 4.89
N SER A 376 47.48 -54.04 5.96
CA SER A 376 47.79 -55.16 6.90
C SER A 376 48.50 -54.77 8.22
N HIS A 377 47.87 -55.14 9.35
CA HIS A 377 48.37 -55.60 10.68
C HIS A 377 49.72 -55.17 11.34
N ASN A 378 49.58 -54.69 12.59
CA ASN A 378 50.21 -55.06 13.89
C ASN A 378 51.60 -55.74 13.99
N LEU A 379 52.39 -55.32 15.01
CA LEU A 379 52.84 -56.18 16.14
C LEU A 379 53.39 -55.37 17.36
N ASN A 380 53.71 -56.06 18.48
CA ASN A 380 53.69 -55.56 19.88
C ASN A 380 55.04 -55.12 20.53
N GLY A 381 54.95 -54.47 21.72
CA GLY A 381 55.99 -54.36 22.79
C GLY A 381 55.81 -53.11 23.68
N GLN A 382 55.21 -53.17 24.89
CA GLN A 382 55.77 -53.50 26.23
C GLN A 382 56.74 -52.44 26.81
N ASP A 383 56.72 -51.98 28.08
CA ASP A 383 55.97 -52.23 29.35
C ASP A 383 55.84 -50.86 30.14
N VAL A 384 54.90 -50.52 31.03
CA VAL A 384 54.35 -51.10 32.30
C VAL A 384 55.37 -51.01 33.48
N ILE A 385 55.10 -50.51 34.71
CA ILE A 385 53.85 -50.26 35.50
C ILE A 385 53.50 -48.73 35.65
N THR A 386 53.12 -48.01 36.75
CA THR A 386 53.01 -48.21 38.24
C THR A 386 51.93 -47.28 38.87
N THR A 387 51.92 -46.98 40.20
CA THR A 387 50.72 -46.54 40.98
C THR A 387 50.92 -45.30 41.91
N GLN A 388 49.80 -44.70 42.34
CA GLN A 388 49.57 -43.56 43.26
C GLN A 388 50.38 -43.48 44.58
N LYS A 389 50.54 -42.24 45.11
CA LYS A 389 50.24 -41.94 46.54
C LYS A 389 49.96 -40.46 46.80
N GLN A 390 49.24 -40.17 47.90
CA GLN A 390 48.94 -38.83 48.43
C GLN A 390 50.06 -38.34 49.37
N LEU A 391 50.17 -37.02 49.62
CA LEU A 391 49.86 -36.40 50.94
C LEU A 391 50.20 -34.89 51.02
N GLN A 392 49.30 -34.15 51.70
CA GLN A 392 49.54 -33.03 52.63
C GLN A 392 49.92 -31.58 52.21
N GLN A 393 49.25 -30.67 52.93
CA GLN A 393 49.72 -29.38 53.47
C GLN A 393 49.99 -28.18 52.54
N SER A 394 48.93 -27.42 52.22
CA SER A 394 48.68 -26.10 52.83
C SER A 394 47.30 -25.54 52.39
N GLY A 395 46.64 -24.63 53.11
CA GLY A 395 47.00 -24.06 54.41
C GLY A 395 46.16 -22.85 54.85
N SER A 396 44.90 -22.73 54.43
CA SER A 396 44.09 -21.51 54.62
C SER A 396 43.64 -21.27 56.07
N LYS A 397 43.89 -20.05 56.60
CA LYS A 397 43.05 -19.25 57.54
C LYS A 397 43.76 -17.90 57.79
N ASN A 398 43.11 -16.75 57.64
CA ASN A 398 42.07 -16.14 58.49
C ASN A 398 42.52 -15.82 59.92
N GLN A 399 42.49 -14.54 60.29
CA GLN A 399 42.17 -13.91 61.60
C GLN A 399 42.38 -12.38 61.43
N TYR A 400 41.70 -11.43 62.10
CA TYR A 400 40.55 -11.47 63.02
C TYR A 400 39.75 -10.15 62.86
N MET A 401 38.49 -10.08 63.35
CA MET A 401 37.75 -8.81 63.50
C MET A 401 38.35 -7.92 64.61
N LYS A 402 38.19 -6.59 64.52
CA LYS A 402 37.31 -5.82 65.44
C LYS A 402 37.17 -4.32 65.12
N SER A 403 36.15 -3.74 65.73
CA SER A 403 35.67 -2.36 65.63
C SER A 403 36.36 -1.34 66.56
N LYS A 404 36.46 -0.08 66.09
CA LYS A 404 36.22 1.24 66.75
C LYS A 404 36.78 2.34 65.81
N GLN A 405 36.14 3.48 65.50
CA GLN A 405 35.35 4.49 66.25
C GLN A 405 36.22 5.58 66.93
N LEU A 406 35.76 6.84 66.88
CA LEU A 406 36.38 8.12 67.32
C LEU A 406 37.35 8.72 66.26
N ASN A 407 37.07 9.90 65.68
CA ASN A 407 37.17 11.31 66.17
C ASN A 407 38.63 11.86 66.04
N ASP A 408 38.91 13.15 65.83
CA ASP A 408 38.09 14.37 65.76
C ASP A 408 38.84 15.46 64.95
N THR A 409 38.15 16.46 64.37
CA THR A 409 38.47 17.91 64.51
C THR A 409 37.55 18.82 63.67
N LYS A 410 37.39 20.07 64.12
CA LYS A 410 36.38 21.06 63.68
C LYS A 410 36.99 22.28 62.99
N LYS A 411 36.12 23.06 62.33
CA LYS A 411 36.07 24.54 62.08
C LYS A 411 35.78 24.84 60.59
N ASN A 412 35.01 25.86 60.21
CA ASN A 412 34.26 26.87 60.98
C ASN A 412 33.02 27.36 60.20
N SER A 413 32.02 27.91 60.90
CA SER A 413 30.89 28.68 60.32
C SER A 413 31.25 30.19 60.20
N PRO A 414 30.42 31.03 59.55
CA PRO A 414 29.19 31.56 60.17
C PRO A 414 27.96 31.59 59.24
N ALA A 415 26.84 32.15 59.70
CA ALA A 415 25.54 32.18 59.01
C ALA A 415 24.86 33.57 59.09
N SER A 416 23.77 33.77 58.35
CA SER A 416 22.86 34.92 58.51
C SER A 416 21.42 34.56 58.16
N ASN A 417 20.48 34.82 59.07
CA ASN A 417 19.03 34.67 58.85
C ASN A 417 18.42 35.95 58.27
N SER A 418 17.28 35.86 57.57
CA SER A 418 16.07 36.63 57.91
C SER A 418 14.88 36.36 56.97
N SER A 419 13.71 36.10 57.56
CA SER A 419 12.41 36.51 57.01
C SER A 419 11.97 37.78 57.74
N PRO A 420 11.03 38.60 57.21
CA PRO A 420 9.62 38.40 57.60
C PRO A 420 8.59 38.83 56.52
N GLY A 421 7.29 38.62 56.80
CA GLY A 421 6.21 39.26 56.06
C GLY A 421 4.90 38.45 56.02
N SER A 422 3.94 38.76 56.88
CA SER A 422 2.60 38.17 56.87
C SER A 422 1.52 39.22 57.15
N VAL A 423 0.46 39.21 56.34
CA VAL A 423 -0.79 39.99 56.54
C VAL A 423 -1.97 39.06 56.18
N GLN A 424 -3.13 39.29 56.78
CA GLN A 424 -4.24 38.33 56.88
C GLN A 424 -5.45 38.68 56.00
N ASN A 425 -6.44 37.77 56.02
CA ASN A 425 -7.86 37.95 55.69
C ASN A 425 -8.27 37.97 54.20
N SER A 426 -9.44 37.47 53.79
CA SER A 426 -10.35 36.48 54.43
C SER A 426 -11.49 36.07 53.46
N HIS A 427 -11.84 34.78 53.38
CA HIS A 427 -13.23 34.24 53.58
C HIS A 427 -13.46 32.82 53.01
N TYR A 428 -13.82 31.91 53.91
CA TYR A 428 -14.90 30.90 53.84
C TYR A 428 -15.36 30.22 52.52
N ARG A 429 -15.12 28.89 52.50
CA ARG A 429 -16.10 27.76 52.38
C ARG A 429 -16.98 27.57 51.12
N ASN A 430 -17.00 26.28 50.71
CA ASN A 430 -18.17 25.46 50.31
C ASN A 430 -18.91 25.84 49.01
N MET A 431 -19.68 24.96 48.35
CA MET A 431 -19.78 23.48 48.36
C MET A 431 -20.27 23.00 46.96
N PHE A 432 -20.57 21.70 46.83
CA PHE A 432 -21.40 21.13 45.76
C PHE A 432 -22.64 22.00 45.44
N ASP A 433 -22.94 22.21 44.15
CA ASP A 433 -24.06 21.49 43.52
C ASP A 433 -24.12 21.69 42.00
N SER A 434 -24.73 20.71 41.32
CA SER A 434 -25.21 20.85 39.93
C SER A 434 -26.70 21.19 39.95
N PRO A 435 -27.17 22.06 39.05
CA PRO A 435 -28.39 21.69 38.33
C PRO A 435 -28.39 22.04 36.84
N THR A 436 -29.40 21.50 36.15
CA THR A 436 -29.58 21.55 34.70
C THR A 436 -30.30 22.81 34.19
N SER A 437 -29.96 23.21 32.95
CA SER A 437 -30.85 23.86 31.96
C SER A 437 -31.65 25.12 32.33
N SER A 438 -31.43 26.23 31.61
CA SER A 438 -32.25 26.55 30.42
C SER A 438 -31.95 27.92 29.77
N LEU A 439 -32.10 27.96 28.44
CA LEU A 439 -32.53 29.05 27.56
C LEU A 439 -32.37 30.52 27.98
N PHE A 440 -31.65 31.31 27.18
CA PHE A 440 -32.18 32.57 26.63
C PHE A 440 -31.65 32.86 25.22
N ARG A 441 -32.34 33.73 24.47
CA ARG A 441 -32.31 33.84 23.01
C ARG A 441 -31.47 35.01 22.48
N LEU A 442 -30.88 34.78 21.30
CA LEU A 442 -30.75 35.68 20.13
C LEU A 442 -30.41 37.17 20.34
N SER A 443 -29.31 37.58 19.71
CA SER A 443 -29.28 38.81 18.91
C SER A 443 -28.66 38.51 17.54
N ASN A 444 -29.31 38.95 16.45
CA ASN A 444 -28.79 38.75 15.09
C ASN A 444 -27.77 39.82 14.71
N ASN A 445 -26.75 39.45 13.95
CA ASN A 445 -26.17 40.30 12.92
C ASN A 445 -25.54 39.43 11.81
N ASN A 446 -25.72 39.84 10.55
CA ASN A 446 -25.38 39.02 9.39
C ASN A 446 -23.96 39.25 8.89
N SER A 447 -23.14 38.19 8.85
CA SER A 447 -21.99 38.08 7.95
C SER A 447 -21.80 36.62 7.55
N VAL A 448 -21.78 36.33 6.25
CA VAL A 448 -21.77 34.96 5.70
C VAL A 448 -20.46 34.25 5.99
N ASN A 449 -20.53 33.02 6.52
CA ASN A 449 -19.46 32.03 6.44
C ASN A 449 -20.06 30.61 6.38
N LYS A 450 -19.52 29.75 5.52
CA LYS A 450 -19.99 28.36 5.36
C LYS A 450 -19.48 27.48 6.51
N PRO A 451 -20.26 26.53 7.04
CA PRO A 451 -19.73 25.46 7.87
C PRO A 451 -18.94 24.46 7.00
N LEU A 452 -17.66 24.26 7.29
CA LEU A 452 -16.90 23.11 6.80
C LEU A 452 -17.23 21.89 7.67
N SER A 453 -17.77 20.84 7.06
CA SER A 453 -18.16 19.62 7.76
C SER A 453 -16.96 18.71 8.03
N ASN A 454 -16.47 18.69 9.26
CA ASN A 454 -15.49 17.69 9.72
C ASN A 454 -16.09 16.28 9.65
N THR A 455 -15.79 15.52 8.58
CA THR A 455 -16.19 14.12 8.45
C THR A 455 -15.01 13.21 8.77
N ILE A 456 -14.99 12.72 10.02
CA ILE A 456 -14.19 11.55 10.40
C ILE A 456 -14.62 10.39 9.48
N ARG A 457 -13.66 9.64 8.91
CA ARG A 457 -13.95 8.50 8.03
C ARG A 457 -13.43 7.21 8.65
N LEU A 458 -14.26 6.17 8.63
CA LEU A 458 -13.91 4.83 9.06
C LEU A 458 -13.18 4.04 7.96
N ALA A 459 -12.65 2.86 8.31
CA ALA A 459 -11.90 2.05 7.38
C ALA A 459 -12.82 1.54 6.29
N ALA A 460 -12.25 1.28 5.12
CA ALA A 460 -12.98 0.46 4.18
C ALA A 460 -12.95 -1.02 4.64
N HIS A 461 -11.90 -1.50 5.35
CA HIS A 461 -11.67 -2.93 5.61
C HIS A 461 -11.10 -3.28 7.00
N ALA A 462 -11.32 -4.52 7.41
CA ALA A 462 -10.81 -5.25 8.57
C ALA A 462 -10.42 -6.68 8.14
N HIS A 463 -10.00 -7.55 9.07
CA HIS A 463 -9.60 -8.93 8.74
C HIS A 463 -10.20 -9.93 9.75
N ALA A 464 -10.56 -11.12 9.29
CA ALA A 464 -11.06 -12.23 10.13
C ALA A 464 -10.35 -13.56 9.82
N VAL A 465 -10.42 -14.51 10.74
CA VAL A 465 -9.82 -15.84 10.61
C VAL A 465 -10.81 -16.87 11.18
N GLN A 466 -10.98 -18.00 10.51
CA GLN A 466 -11.83 -19.10 10.97
C GLN A 466 -11.07 -20.42 10.84
N GLU A 467 -10.87 -21.12 11.96
CA GLU A 467 -10.09 -22.36 11.98
C GLU A 467 -10.89 -23.57 11.45
N THR A 468 -10.52 -24.03 10.25
CA THR A 468 -10.63 -25.44 9.85
C THR A 468 -9.27 -25.86 9.29
N GLY A 469 -8.59 -26.76 9.98
CA GLY A 469 -7.14 -26.91 9.86
C GLY A 469 -6.58 -27.59 8.60
N SER A 470 -5.25 -27.55 8.50
CA SER A 470 -4.34 -28.25 7.57
C SER A 470 -3.89 -27.61 6.24
N ASP A 471 -4.41 -26.44 5.84
CA ASP A 471 -3.68 -25.53 4.92
C ASP A 471 -3.90 -24.07 5.34
N PHE A 472 -2.83 -23.27 5.35
CA PHE A 472 -2.78 -21.91 5.87
C PHE A 472 -2.69 -20.83 4.79
N ALA A 473 -2.48 -21.18 3.53
CA ALA A 473 -2.43 -20.19 2.45
C ALA A 473 -3.80 -19.51 2.21
N LEU A 474 -4.89 -20.22 2.49
CA LEU A 474 -6.27 -19.92 2.07
C LEU A 474 -7.17 -19.35 3.22
N LEU A 475 -6.57 -18.77 4.26
CA LEU A 475 -7.22 -18.60 5.59
C LEU A 475 -7.31 -17.18 6.17
N VAL A 476 -6.77 -16.14 5.53
CA VAL A 476 -6.79 -14.76 6.07
C VAL A 476 -7.85 -13.92 5.38
N ARG A 477 -9.07 -13.89 5.93
CA ARG A 477 -10.22 -13.18 5.35
C ARG A 477 -10.02 -11.67 5.37
N LYS A 478 -9.94 -11.04 4.19
CA LYS A 478 -10.04 -9.59 4.02
C LYS A 478 -11.50 -9.21 3.79
N ILE A 479 -12.03 -8.28 4.58
CA ILE A 479 -13.47 -8.00 4.67
C ILE A 479 -13.71 -6.51 4.92
N SER A 480 -14.82 -5.94 4.43
CA SER A 480 -15.11 -4.53 4.69
C SER A 480 -15.45 -4.24 6.17
N ILE A 481 -15.20 -3.02 6.65
CA ILE A 481 -15.59 -2.62 8.02
C ILE A 481 -17.10 -2.79 8.21
N ASP A 482 -17.85 -2.49 7.14
CA ASP A 482 -19.31 -2.57 7.06
C ASP A 482 -19.83 -4.01 7.25
N LYS A 483 -18.97 -5.04 7.09
CA LYS A 483 -19.29 -6.46 7.27
C LYS A 483 -18.75 -7.05 8.57
N LEU A 484 -17.91 -6.32 9.32
CA LEU A 484 -17.21 -6.87 10.49
C LEU A 484 -18.19 -7.35 11.59
N GLU A 485 -19.35 -6.71 11.71
CA GLU A 485 -20.39 -7.14 12.66
C GLU A 485 -21.10 -8.43 12.23
N GLU A 486 -21.31 -8.66 10.93
CA GLU A 486 -21.92 -9.91 10.43
C GLU A 486 -20.96 -11.10 10.56
N GLU A 487 -19.66 -10.90 10.32
CA GLU A 487 -18.64 -11.93 10.57
C GLU A 487 -18.49 -12.20 12.08
N GLY A 488 -18.57 -11.17 12.92
CA GLY A 488 -18.57 -11.33 14.39
C GLY A 488 -19.72 -12.21 14.90
N ARG A 489 -20.92 -12.14 14.30
CA ARG A 489 -22.05 -13.00 14.66
C ARG A 489 -21.84 -14.47 14.27
N LYS A 490 -21.12 -14.76 13.17
CA LYS A 490 -20.85 -16.13 12.71
C LYS A 490 -19.89 -16.92 13.60
N ILE A 491 -19.03 -16.22 14.33
CA ILE A 491 -18.01 -16.81 15.22
C ILE A 491 -18.61 -17.33 16.54
N ASN A 492 -19.76 -16.79 16.97
CA ASN A 492 -20.29 -16.95 18.34
C ASN A 492 -21.41 -18.00 18.50
N ASN A 493 -21.49 -19.03 17.65
CA ASN A 493 -22.44 -20.15 17.79
C ASN A 493 -22.05 -21.12 18.93
N GLY A 494 -21.96 -20.60 20.16
CA GLY A 494 -21.27 -21.26 21.28
C GLY A 494 -21.82 -21.01 22.69
N VAL A 495 -23.02 -20.45 22.87
CA VAL A 495 -23.87 -20.61 24.08
C VAL A 495 -25.31 -20.15 23.77
N LEU A 496 -26.30 -20.78 24.41
CA LEU A 496 -27.73 -20.58 24.14
C LEU A 496 -28.27 -19.25 24.70
N CYS A 497 -28.69 -18.35 23.81
CA CYS A 497 -29.94 -17.61 23.99
C CYS A 497 -31.04 -18.31 23.18
N THR A 498 -32.26 -18.40 23.71
CA THR A 498 -33.38 -19.03 23.01
C THR A 498 -33.81 -18.21 21.78
N PRO A 499 -34.33 -18.86 20.72
CA PRO A 499 -34.04 -18.40 19.36
C PRO A 499 -34.99 -17.32 18.84
N VAL A 500 -34.39 -16.22 18.36
CA VAL A 500 -34.91 -15.49 17.19
C VAL A 500 -34.03 -15.90 16.01
N ASN A 501 -34.58 -16.75 15.16
CA ASN A 501 -33.88 -17.53 14.12
C ASN A 501 -32.76 -16.78 13.38
N TYR A 502 -31.51 -17.16 13.64
CA TYR A 502 -30.36 -16.86 12.76
C TYR A 502 -29.60 -18.12 12.32
N ILE A 503 -30.37 -19.15 11.94
CA ILE A 503 -29.91 -20.12 10.94
C ILE A 503 -30.16 -19.48 9.57
N SER A 504 -29.11 -18.99 8.93
CA SER A 504 -28.95 -18.88 7.47
C SER A 504 -27.45 -18.74 7.21
N GLU A 505 -26.78 -19.86 6.89
CA GLU A 505 -26.46 -20.26 5.51
C GLU A 505 -25.40 -19.35 4.86
N PHE A 506 -25.12 -19.54 3.57
CA PHE A 506 -24.83 -18.36 2.75
C PHE A 506 -26.00 -17.39 2.94
N LYS A 507 -25.74 -16.09 3.15
CA LYS A 507 -26.76 -15.10 2.78
C LYS A 507 -26.92 -15.24 1.28
N ASN A 508 -27.96 -15.95 0.88
CA ASN A 508 -28.17 -16.48 -0.47
C ASN A 508 -28.70 -15.37 -1.40
N THR A 509 -28.10 -14.17 -1.28
CA THR A 509 -28.44 -12.96 -2.02
C THR A 509 -28.26 -13.21 -3.51
N VAL A 510 -28.97 -12.45 -4.32
CA VAL A 510 -28.81 -12.56 -5.76
C VAL A 510 -27.40 -12.14 -6.19
N TYR A 511 -26.89 -11.02 -5.68
CA TYR A 511 -25.58 -10.53 -6.10
C TYR A 511 -24.44 -11.51 -5.76
N ASP A 512 -24.50 -12.20 -4.61
CA ASP A 512 -23.52 -13.22 -4.26
C ASP A 512 -23.55 -14.39 -5.25
N LYS A 513 -24.75 -14.91 -5.57
CA LYS A 513 -24.95 -15.96 -6.58
C LYS A 513 -24.39 -15.53 -7.94
N VAL A 514 -24.80 -14.35 -8.42
CA VAL A 514 -24.40 -13.81 -9.71
C VAL A 514 -22.88 -13.64 -9.80
N ILE A 515 -22.21 -13.12 -8.77
CA ILE A 515 -20.74 -13.06 -8.73
C ILE A 515 -20.14 -14.46 -8.78
N THR A 516 -20.63 -15.43 -8.00
CA THR A 516 -20.08 -16.80 -8.02
C THR A 516 -20.31 -17.55 -9.34
N THR A 517 -21.27 -17.14 -10.16
CA THR A 517 -21.55 -17.73 -11.47
C THR A 517 -20.84 -16.98 -12.61
N LEU A 518 -20.64 -15.66 -12.49
CA LEU A 518 -20.17 -14.80 -13.59
C LEU A 518 -18.80 -14.14 -13.38
N LEU A 519 -18.12 -14.35 -12.24
CA LEU A 519 -16.74 -13.89 -12.06
C LEU A 519 -15.77 -15.07 -12.18
N ASN A 520 -15.39 -15.40 -13.41
CA ASN A 520 -14.34 -16.37 -13.71
C ASN A 520 -13.22 -15.76 -14.58
N PRO A 521 -12.23 -15.07 -13.98
CA PRO A 521 -11.07 -14.52 -14.68
C PRO A 521 -10.19 -15.55 -15.40
N ASN A 522 -10.37 -16.85 -15.14
CA ASN A 522 -9.64 -17.93 -15.82
C ASN A 522 -10.45 -18.60 -16.94
N ILE A 523 -11.66 -18.12 -17.22
CA ILE A 523 -12.53 -18.71 -18.24
C ILE A 523 -11.82 -18.70 -19.59
N THR A 524 -11.77 -19.86 -20.25
CA THR A 524 -11.18 -19.98 -21.57
C THR A 524 -12.17 -19.53 -22.64
N GLN A 525 -11.65 -19.11 -23.80
CA GLN A 525 -12.47 -18.79 -24.98
C GLN A 525 -13.36 -19.98 -25.41
N PHE A 526 -12.95 -21.21 -25.12
CA PHE A 526 -13.74 -22.43 -25.34
C PHE A 526 -14.91 -22.58 -24.34
N GLU A 527 -14.70 -22.26 -23.06
CA GLU A 527 -15.77 -22.25 -22.06
C GLU A 527 -16.77 -21.11 -22.29
N ILE A 528 -16.32 -19.96 -22.80
CA ILE A 528 -17.22 -18.93 -23.32
C ILE A 528 -18.05 -19.53 -24.47
N GLN A 529 -17.41 -20.15 -25.47
CA GLN A 529 -18.10 -20.74 -26.63
C GLN A 529 -19.11 -21.85 -26.25
N TYR A 530 -18.87 -22.62 -25.20
CA TYR A 530 -19.74 -23.74 -24.81
C TYR A 530 -20.82 -23.35 -23.79
N ASN A 531 -20.47 -22.61 -22.74
CA ASN A 531 -21.39 -22.27 -21.64
C ASN A 531 -22.10 -20.93 -21.89
N HIS A 532 -21.40 -19.96 -22.49
CA HIS A 532 -21.86 -18.59 -22.73
C HIS A 532 -21.99 -18.28 -24.23
N ASN A 533 -22.30 -19.30 -25.05
CA ASN A 533 -22.62 -19.08 -26.46
C ASN A 533 -23.73 -18.03 -26.61
N SER A 534 -23.77 -17.32 -27.73
CA SER A 534 -24.88 -16.42 -28.09
C SER A 534 -26.23 -17.07 -27.79
N ASP A 535 -26.42 -18.31 -28.22
CA ASP A 535 -27.67 -19.08 -28.15
C ASP A 535 -27.83 -19.95 -26.89
N SER A 536 -26.96 -19.79 -25.88
CA SER A 536 -27.23 -20.41 -24.57
C SER A 536 -28.32 -19.64 -23.82
N ILE A 537 -29.21 -20.36 -23.14
CA ILE A 537 -30.13 -19.76 -22.17
C ILE A 537 -29.28 -19.13 -21.06
N PHE A 538 -29.58 -17.88 -20.70
CA PHE A 538 -28.77 -17.17 -19.71
C PHE A 538 -28.83 -17.87 -18.34
N ILE A 539 -27.67 -18.07 -17.73
CA ILE A 539 -27.50 -18.94 -16.57
C ILE A 539 -28.11 -18.39 -15.27
N ILE A 540 -28.35 -17.07 -15.19
CA ILE A 540 -29.02 -16.44 -14.05
C ILE A 540 -30.53 -16.40 -14.33
N PRO A 541 -31.38 -17.03 -13.50
CA PRO A 541 -32.84 -16.97 -13.66
C PRO A 541 -33.37 -15.53 -13.62
N TRP A 542 -34.40 -15.24 -14.43
CA TRP A 542 -35.02 -13.92 -14.49
C TRP A 542 -35.40 -13.34 -13.11
N SER A 543 -36.04 -14.13 -12.25
CA SER A 543 -36.43 -13.70 -10.90
C SER A 543 -35.27 -13.20 -10.04
N ASN A 544 -34.04 -13.68 -10.29
CA ASN A 544 -32.85 -13.13 -9.67
C ASN A 544 -32.52 -11.74 -10.26
N VAL A 545 -32.43 -11.60 -11.59
CA VAL A 545 -32.04 -10.34 -12.23
C VAL A 545 -33.00 -9.18 -11.87
N SER A 546 -34.30 -9.47 -11.75
CA SER A 546 -35.33 -8.53 -11.23
C SER A 546 -35.00 -7.98 -9.83
N ILE A 547 -34.66 -8.87 -8.90
CA ILE A 547 -34.23 -8.51 -7.54
C ILE A 547 -32.92 -7.71 -7.59
N LEU A 548 -31.98 -8.10 -8.46
CA LEU A 548 -30.70 -7.40 -8.61
C LEU A 548 -30.89 -5.95 -9.09
N CYS A 549 -31.76 -5.74 -10.09
CA CYS A 549 -32.14 -4.41 -10.56
C CYS A 549 -32.76 -3.58 -9.44
N SER A 550 -33.69 -4.18 -8.69
CA SER A 550 -34.34 -3.55 -7.52
C SER A 550 -33.36 -3.15 -6.42
N MET A 551 -32.27 -3.89 -6.22
CA MET A 551 -31.24 -3.56 -5.22
C MET A 551 -30.28 -2.46 -5.71
N VAL A 552 -29.86 -2.51 -6.97
CA VAL A 552 -28.87 -1.56 -7.49
C VAL A 552 -29.47 -0.17 -7.77
N ILE A 553 -30.73 -0.10 -8.19
CA ILE A 553 -31.45 1.17 -8.38
C ILE A 553 -31.60 1.96 -7.06
N ASP A 554 -31.78 1.26 -5.94
CA ASP A 554 -31.87 1.86 -4.60
C ASP A 554 -30.52 2.34 -4.08
N ILE A 555 -29.40 1.75 -4.52
CA ILE A 555 -28.06 2.30 -4.29
C ILE A 555 -27.89 3.59 -5.10
N PHE A 556 -28.15 3.55 -6.42
CA PHE A 556 -27.97 4.71 -7.28
C PHE A 556 -28.81 5.93 -6.86
N LYS A 557 -30.03 5.73 -6.34
CA LYS A 557 -30.88 6.79 -5.74
C LYS A 557 -30.19 7.57 -4.61
N GLN A 558 -29.21 6.99 -3.92
CA GLN A 558 -28.50 7.59 -2.78
C GLN A 558 -27.18 8.27 -3.18
N GLU A 559 -26.68 8.03 -4.40
CA GLU A 559 -25.41 8.61 -4.87
C GLU A 559 -25.61 10.00 -5.49
N ASP A 560 -24.56 10.81 -5.56
CA ASP A 560 -24.58 12.09 -6.29
C ASP A 560 -24.56 11.88 -7.81
N MET A 561 -25.06 12.87 -8.58
CA MET A 561 -25.01 12.85 -10.05
C MET A 561 -23.58 12.96 -10.61
N VAL A 562 -22.66 13.51 -9.82
CA VAL A 562 -21.21 13.49 -10.04
C VAL A 562 -20.56 12.82 -8.83
N LEU A 563 -20.07 11.59 -9.00
CA LEU A 563 -19.47 10.80 -7.92
C LEU A 563 -18.15 11.43 -7.44
N LYS A 564 -17.95 11.56 -6.12
CA LYS A 564 -16.67 12.05 -5.53
C LYS A 564 -15.76 10.89 -5.14
N LEU A 565 -14.77 10.62 -5.99
CA LEU A 565 -13.93 9.42 -5.92
C LEU A 565 -12.50 9.71 -5.46
N ARG A 566 -11.77 8.68 -5.05
CA ARG A 566 -10.40 8.77 -4.51
C ARG A 566 -9.46 7.78 -5.18
N ALA A 567 -8.17 8.07 -5.11
CA ALA A 567 -7.09 7.20 -5.54
C ALA A 567 -6.58 6.31 -4.39
N PRO A 568 -6.03 5.11 -4.67
CA PRO A 568 -5.82 4.55 -6.00
C PRO A 568 -7.10 3.93 -6.58
N ILE A 569 -7.30 4.12 -7.90
CA ILE A 569 -8.50 3.71 -8.62
C ILE A 569 -8.14 3.14 -9.99
N LYS A 570 -8.86 2.10 -10.43
CA LYS A 570 -8.79 1.54 -11.78
C LYS A 570 -9.97 2.07 -12.59
N ILE A 571 -9.70 2.66 -13.74
CA ILE A 571 -10.73 3.21 -14.64
C ILE A 571 -10.79 2.37 -15.91
N TYR A 572 -12.00 2.00 -16.32
CA TYR A 572 -12.32 1.14 -17.48
C TYR A 572 -13.21 1.93 -18.46
N GLY A 573 -12.92 1.83 -19.75
CA GLY A 573 -13.77 2.35 -20.83
C GLY A 573 -14.80 1.32 -21.28
N ASP A 574 -15.31 1.51 -22.50
CA ASP A 574 -16.36 0.70 -23.12
C ASP A 574 -16.04 -0.82 -23.09
N ILE A 575 -17.05 -1.62 -22.78
CA ILE A 575 -16.97 -3.09 -22.68
C ILE A 575 -17.84 -3.78 -23.75
N HIS A 576 -18.99 -3.20 -24.12
CA HIS A 576 -19.88 -3.68 -25.18
C HIS A 576 -20.08 -5.20 -25.20
N GLY A 577 -20.55 -5.78 -24.09
CA GLY A 577 -20.81 -7.21 -23.98
C GLY A 577 -19.59 -8.14 -24.13
N GLN A 578 -18.34 -7.64 -24.20
CA GLN A 578 -17.13 -8.48 -24.24
C GLN A 578 -16.75 -9.03 -22.85
N TYR A 579 -17.61 -9.89 -22.32
CA TYR A 579 -17.40 -10.59 -21.05
C TYR A 579 -16.01 -11.26 -20.94
N TYR A 580 -15.51 -11.87 -22.03
CA TYR A 580 -14.18 -12.49 -22.06
C TYR A 580 -13.03 -11.49 -21.83
N ASP A 581 -13.08 -10.30 -22.45
CA ASP A 581 -12.02 -9.30 -22.27
C ASP A 581 -12.08 -8.63 -20.90
N LEU A 582 -13.28 -8.44 -20.33
CA LEU A 582 -13.45 -8.04 -18.94
C LEU A 582 -12.83 -9.06 -17.98
N MET A 583 -13.03 -10.36 -18.21
CA MET A 583 -12.38 -11.43 -17.42
C MET A 583 -10.86 -11.42 -17.57
N ARG A 584 -10.32 -11.21 -18.78
CA ARG A 584 -8.87 -11.08 -19.02
C ARG A 584 -8.27 -9.86 -18.30
N LEU A 585 -8.96 -8.72 -18.26
CA LEU A 585 -8.54 -7.55 -17.49
C LEU A 585 -8.49 -7.87 -15.99
N PHE A 586 -9.51 -8.55 -15.46
CA PHE A 586 -9.54 -8.99 -14.05
C PHE A 586 -8.51 -10.07 -13.71
N GLN A 587 -8.07 -10.87 -14.68
CA GLN A 587 -7.00 -11.86 -14.52
C GLN A 587 -5.63 -11.20 -14.45
N LEU A 588 -5.32 -10.31 -15.41
CA LEU A 588 -4.00 -9.68 -15.56
C LEU A 588 -3.79 -8.54 -14.56
N TYR A 589 -4.85 -7.83 -14.18
CA TYR A 589 -4.78 -6.61 -13.37
C TYR A 589 -5.60 -6.68 -12.08
N LYS A 590 -5.92 -7.89 -11.63
CA LYS A 590 -6.71 -8.23 -10.43
C LYS A 590 -8.20 -7.88 -10.50
N SER A 591 -8.97 -8.61 -9.72
CA SER A 591 -10.42 -8.69 -9.76
C SER A 591 -11.11 -7.81 -8.70
N PRO A 592 -12.32 -7.27 -8.97
CA PRO A 592 -13.07 -6.36 -8.11
C PRO A 592 -13.74 -7.05 -6.90
N VAL A 593 -13.04 -7.96 -6.24
CA VAL A 593 -13.54 -8.73 -5.09
C VAL A 593 -12.56 -8.73 -3.91
N GLU A 594 -13.09 -9.07 -2.75
CA GLU A 594 -12.33 -9.44 -1.55
C GLU A 594 -11.30 -10.53 -1.93
N GLU A 595 -10.07 -10.43 -1.41
CA GLU A 595 -8.96 -11.34 -1.78
C GLU A 595 -9.36 -12.83 -1.74
N ASP A 596 -10.10 -13.24 -0.71
CA ASP A 596 -10.61 -14.61 -0.50
C ASP A 596 -11.79 -15.02 -1.38
N LEU A 597 -12.62 -14.07 -1.82
CA LEU A 597 -13.66 -14.36 -2.81
C LEU A 597 -13.01 -14.53 -4.18
N GLY A 598 -11.95 -13.77 -4.45
CA GLY A 598 -11.04 -14.06 -5.55
C GLY A 598 -10.52 -15.48 -5.46
N GLU A 599 -9.87 -15.85 -4.35
CA GLU A 599 -9.28 -17.17 -4.15
C GLU A 599 -10.25 -18.34 -4.35
N LYS A 600 -11.48 -18.24 -3.82
CA LYS A 600 -12.57 -19.22 -4.04
C LYS A 600 -13.00 -19.36 -5.51
N LEU A 601 -12.79 -18.31 -6.30
CA LEU A 601 -13.05 -18.25 -7.75
C LEU A 601 -11.76 -18.43 -8.58
N ASN A 602 -10.68 -18.91 -7.94
CA ASN A 602 -9.33 -19.07 -8.51
C ASN A 602 -8.73 -17.77 -9.09
N ALA A 603 -9.20 -16.62 -8.60
CA ALA A 603 -8.84 -15.27 -9.01
C ALA A 603 -8.01 -14.55 -7.93
N VAL A 604 -7.43 -13.40 -8.29
CA VAL A 604 -6.73 -12.52 -7.34
C VAL A 604 -7.55 -11.26 -7.13
N GLY A 605 -8.21 -11.15 -5.97
CA GLY A 605 -8.93 -9.93 -5.57
C GLY A 605 -7.99 -8.78 -5.18
N ASP A 606 -8.48 -7.54 -5.23
CA ASP A 606 -7.84 -6.39 -4.58
C ASP A 606 -8.77 -5.19 -4.26
N ILE A 607 -10.10 -5.39 -4.23
CA ILE A 607 -11.10 -4.35 -3.92
C ILE A 607 -10.82 -3.67 -2.56
N ASP A 608 -10.12 -4.37 -1.67
CA ASP A 608 -9.73 -3.87 -0.36
C ASP A 608 -8.73 -2.71 -0.41
N SER A 609 -8.06 -2.55 -1.57
CA SER A 609 -6.93 -1.64 -1.77
C SER A 609 -7.21 -0.56 -2.82
N ASN A 610 -7.97 -0.89 -3.87
CA ASN A 610 -8.21 -0.06 -5.04
C ASN A 610 -9.72 0.06 -5.30
N ASP A 611 -10.17 1.29 -5.56
CA ASP A 611 -11.51 1.54 -6.08
C ASP A 611 -11.55 1.21 -7.59
N TYR A 612 -12.74 1.03 -8.17
CA TYR A 612 -12.97 0.70 -9.57
C TYR A 612 -14.04 1.64 -10.16
N LEU A 613 -13.76 2.27 -11.30
CA LEU A 613 -14.69 3.10 -12.06
C LEU A 613 -14.84 2.54 -13.48
N PHE A 614 -16.07 2.35 -13.94
CA PHE A 614 -16.36 2.04 -15.33
C PHE A 614 -17.12 3.20 -15.99
N LEU A 615 -16.73 3.55 -17.22
CA LEU A 615 -17.15 4.77 -17.92
C LEU A 615 -18.37 4.59 -18.84
N GLY A 616 -19.22 3.59 -18.60
CA GLY A 616 -20.38 3.29 -19.45
C GLY A 616 -20.12 2.28 -20.56
N ASP A 617 -21.13 2.10 -21.43
CA ASP A 617 -21.15 1.20 -22.59
C ASP A 617 -20.81 -0.26 -22.21
N TYR A 618 -21.65 -0.78 -21.32
CA TYR A 618 -21.59 -2.16 -20.81
C TYR A 618 -22.21 -3.17 -21.77
N VAL A 619 -23.23 -2.74 -22.52
CA VAL A 619 -24.10 -3.59 -23.34
C VAL A 619 -23.96 -3.32 -24.85
N ASP A 620 -24.73 -4.06 -25.65
CA ASP A 620 -24.76 -4.04 -27.11
C ASP A 620 -23.48 -4.52 -27.81
N ARG A 621 -23.61 -4.81 -29.12
CA ARG A 621 -22.56 -5.28 -30.05
C ARG A 621 -21.93 -6.65 -29.72
N GLY A 622 -21.50 -6.88 -28.49
CA GLY A 622 -20.93 -8.13 -28.01
C GLY A 622 -21.97 -9.21 -27.72
N SER A 623 -21.52 -10.47 -27.69
CA SER A 623 -22.41 -11.64 -27.54
C SER A 623 -22.91 -11.90 -26.10
N ASN A 624 -22.39 -11.16 -25.11
CA ASN A 624 -22.52 -11.46 -23.67
C ASN A 624 -22.82 -10.21 -22.81
N SER A 625 -23.73 -9.35 -23.28
CA SER A 625 -24.15 -8.15 -22.54
C SER A 625 -24.80 -8.52 -21.21
N LEU A 626 -25.60 -9.60 -21.17
CA LEU A 626 -26.23 -10.09 -19.96
C LEU A 626 -25.20 -10.50 -18.90
N GLU A 627 -24.12 -11.20 -19.29
CA GLU A 627 -23.04 -11.53 -18.36
C GLU A 627 -22.37 -10.28 -17.79
N VAL A 628 -22.02 -9.31 -18.65
CA VAL A 628 -21.33 -8.07 -18.24
C VAL A 628 -22.19 -7.27 -17.26
N ILE A 629 -23.42 -6.92 -17.62
CA ILE A 629 -24.22 -6.00 -16.81
C ILE A 629 -24.71 -6.63 -15.50
N CYS A 630 -25.07 -7.93 -15.52
CA CYS A 630 -25.44 -8.64 -14.30
C CYS A 630 -24.25 -8.74 -13.33
N LEU A 631 -23.04 -9.00 -13.84
CA LEU A 631 -21.83 -9.00 -13.01
C LEU A 631 -21.55 -7.61 -12.41
N LEU A 632 -21.59 -6.54 -13.22
CA LEU A 632 -21.31 -5.17 -12.76
C LEU A 632 -22.36 -4.69 -11.74
N PHE A 633 -23.65 -4.96 -11.94
CA PHE A 633 -24.70 -4.69 -10.95
C PHE A 633 -24.50 -5.50 -9.67
N ALA A 634 -24.11 -6.77 -9.77
CA ALA A 634 -23.85 -7.61 -8.59
C ALA A 634 -22.64 -7.10 -7.78
N LEU A 635 -21.56 -6.69 -8.47
CA LEU A 635 -20.40 -6.05 -7.85
C LEU A 635 -20.77 -4.70 -7.20
N LYS A 636 -21.60 -3.87 -7.86
CA LYS A 636 -22.12 -2.61 -7.27
C LYS A 636 -22.96 -2.87 -6.03
N CYS A 637 -23.82 -3.89 -6.03
CA CYS A 637 -24.59 -4.30 -4.85
C CYS A 637 -23.72 -4.81 -3.70
N LYS A 638 -22.61 -5.52 -3.99
CA LYS A 638 -21.73 -6.08 -2.97
C LYS A 638 -20.71 -5.10 -2.40
N TYR A 639 -20.28 -4.12 -3.20
CA TYR A 639 -19.22 -3.15 -2.89
C TYR A 639 -19.61 -1.71 -3.30
N PRO A 640 -20.75 -1.16 -2.81
CA PRO A 640 -21.33 0.08 -3.33
C PRO A 640 -20.43 1.31 -3.17
N LYS A 641 -19.46 1.29 -2.25
CA LYS A 641 -18.51 2.39 -1.98
C LYS A 641 -17.19 2.26 -2.76
N GLN A 642 -16.95 1.16 -3.46
CA GLN A 642 -15.69 0.84 -4.16
C GLN A 642 -15.90 0.56 -5.66
N ILE A 643 -17.09 0.11 -6.05
CA ILE A 643 -17.51 -0.09 -7.44
C ILE A 643 -18.33 1.10 -7.87
N HIS A 644 -17.85 1.80 -8.89
CA HIS A 644 -18.41 3.04 -9.41
C HIS A 644 -18.76 2.82 -10.87
N LEU A 645 -20.02 3.06 -11.24
CA LEU A 645 -20.53 2.92 -12.59
C LEU A 645 -21.07 4.30 -12.99
N ILE A 646 -20.59 4.86 -14.10
CA ILE A 646 -21.24 5.99 -14.74
C ILE A 646 -21.93 5.55 -16.04
N ARG A 647 -22.81 6.37 -16.59
CA ARG A 647 -23.67 6.00 -17.72
C ARG A 647 -23.01 6.31 -19.06
N GLY A 648 -23.05 5.34 -19.99
CA GLY A 648 -22.71 5.52 -21.40
C GLY A 648 -23.94 5.76 -22.27
N ASN A 649 -23.75 5.86 -23.59
CA ASN A 649 -24.86 6.11 -24.51
C ASN A 649 -25.64 4.82 -24.85
N HIS A 650 -25.03 3.64 -24.69
CA HIS A 650 -25.71 2.35 -24.86
C HIS A 650 -26.55 1.95 -23.64
N GLU A 651 -26.37 2.61 -22.50
CA GLU A 651 -27.32 2.56 -21.38
C GLU A 651 -28.57 3.43 -21.64
N ASP A 652 -29.15 3.38 -22.84
CA ASP A 652 -30.43 4.00 -23.20
C ASP A 652 -31.34 3.05 -24.00
N MET A 653 -32.65 3.08 -23.69
CA MET A 653 -33.64 2.14 -24.18
C MET A 653 -33.85 2.21 -25.70
N ALA A 654 -33.70 3.38 -26.33
CA ALA A 654 -33.83 3.52 -27.79
C ALA A 654 -32.56 3.02 -28.52
N ILE A 655 -31.42 3.02 -27.84
CA ILE A 655 -30.14 2.56 -28.38
C ILE A 655 -30.03 1.04 -28.22
N ASN A 656 -30.28 0.50 -27.02
CA ASN A 656 -30.07 -0.93 -26.73
C ASN A 656 -31.22 -1.85 -27.16
N SER A 657 -32.32 -1.29 -27.68
CA SER A 657 -33.24 -2.02 -28.56
C SER A 657 -32.72 -2.19 -30.00
N LEU A 658 -31.77 -1.36 -30.44
CA LEU A 658 -31.29 -1.31 -31.82
C LEU A 658 -29.93 -1.99 -32.06
N TYR A 659 -29.06 -2.04 -31.04
CA TYR A 659 -27.65 -2.48 -31.20
C TYR A 659 -27.31 -3.83 -30.55
N GLY A 660 -28.30 -4.55 -30.00
CA GLY A 660 -28.20 -5.98 -29.67
C GLY A 660 -28.89 -6.42 -28.38
N PHE A 661 -28.91 -5.59 -27.34
CA PHE A 661 -29.21 -6.04 -25.98
C PHE A 661 -30.65 -6.53 -25.78
N GLN A 662 -31.65 -5.85 -26.37
CA GLN A 662 -33.04 -6.32 -26.31
C GLN A 662 -33.21 -7.70 -26.97
N GLU A 663 -32.58 -7.94 -28.12
CA GLU A 663 -32.62 -9.23 -28.80
C GLU A 663 -31.82 -10.29 -28.02
N GLU A 664 -30.71 -9.93 -27.36
CA GLU A 664 -30.02 -10.83 -26.43
C GLU A 664 -30.93 -11.24 -25.26
N CYS A 665 -31.61 -10.28 -24.62
CA CYS A 665 -32.57 -10.53 -23.53
C CYS A 665 -33.69 -11.47 -24.00
N LYS A 666 -34.42 -11.06 -25.05
CA LYS A 666 -35.51 -11.83 -25.67
C LYS A 666 -35.11 -13.27 -25.99
N ARG A 667 -33.94 -13.46 -26.62
CA ARG A 667 -33.48 -14.75 -27.15
C ARG A 667 -32.88 -15.67 -26.08
N ARG A 668 -32.15 -15.11 -25.09
CA ARG A 668 -31.46 -15.89 -24.03
C ARG A 668 -32.26 -16.05 -22.75
N LEU A 669 -33.14 -15.11 -22.40
CA LEU A 669 -34.08 -15.24 -21.27
C LEU A 669 -35.42 -15.86 -21.68
N LYS A 670 -35.75 -15.82 -22.98
CA LYS A 670 -37.05 -16.25 -23.53
C LYS A 670 -38.23 -15.47 -22.95
N GLU A 671 -38.00 -14.18 -22.70
CA GLU A 671 -39.01 -13.24 -22.19
C GLU A 671 -39.73 -12.50 -23.32
N ASP A 672 -40.90 -11.95 -22.99
CA ASP A 672 -41.57 -10.95 -23.80
C ASP A 672 -41.00 -9.57 -23.44
N VAL A 673 -40.29 -8.93 -24.38
CA VAL A 673 -39.64 -7.63 -24.19
C VAL A 673 -40.61 -6.44 -24.29
N ASP A 674 -41.84 -6.67 -24.77
CA ASP A 674 -42.90 -5.67 -24.76
C ASP A 674 -43.63 -5.59 -23.40
N ASP A 675 -43.39 -6.57 -22.50
CA ASP A 675 -43.83 -6.49 -21.11
C ASP A 675 -42.96 -5.49 -20.32
N LYS A 676 -43.64 -4.55 -19.65
CA LYS A 676 -43.01 -3.58 -18.73
C LYS A 676 -42.39 -4.24 -17.50
N SER A 677 -42.75 -5.50 -17.21
CA SER A 677 -42.12 -6.28 -16.14
C SER A 677 -40.83 -7.01 -16.57
N SER A 678 -40.49 -7.03 -17.87
CA SER A 678 -39.34 -7.77 -18.43
C SER A 678 -37.97 -7.35 -17.88
N CYS A 679 -36.96 -8.22 -18.05
CA CYS A 679 -35.57 -7.95 -17.70
C CYS A 679 -35.02 -6.77 -18.46
N TRP A 680 -35.22 -6.73 -19.77
CA TRP A 680 -34.78 -5.60 -20.59
C TRP A 680 -35.40 -4.27 -20.14
N ALA A 681 -36.69 -4.25 -19.77
CA ALA A 681 -37.34 -3.06 -19.24
C ALA A 681 -36.80 -2.66 -17.85
N GLN A 682 -36.60 -3.60 -16.93
CA GLN A 682 -36.08 -3.31 -15.58
C GLN A 682 -34.61 -2.90 -15.58
N ILE A 683 -33.77 -3.46 -16.46
CA ILE A 683 -32.37 -3.02 -16.61
C ILE A 683 -32.32 -1.60 -17.18
N ASN A 684 -33.16 -1.26 -18.16
CA ASN A 684 -33.28 0.13 -18.63
C ASN A 684 -33.80 1.08 -17.53
N GLN A 685 -34.72 0.62 -16.67
CA GLN A 685 -35.12 1.40 -15.49
C GLN A 685 -33.95 1.65 -14.52
N VAL A 686 -33.00 0.72 -14.37
CA VAL A 686 -31.76 0.97 -13.62
C VAL A 686 -30.91 2.03 -14.32
N PHE A 687 -30.74 1.93 -15.64
CA PHE A 687 -29.90 2.84 -16.43
C PHE A 687 -30.28 4.31 -16.25
N GLU A 688 -31.58 4.62 -16.12
CA GLU A 688 -32.06 5.98 -15.83
C GLU A 688 -31.52 6.59 -14.52
N TRP A 689 -31.06 5.77 -13.56
CA TRP A 689 -30.53 6.23 -12.27
C TRP A 689 -29.00 6.23 -12.18
N ILE A 690 -28.28 5.70 -13.17
CA ILE A 690 -26.81 5.68 -13.14
C ILE A 690 -26.27 7.13 -13.19
N PRO A 691 -25.31 7.52 -12.32
CA PRO A 691 -24.63 8.82 -12.39
C PRO A 691 -23.98 9.08 -13.76
N ILE A 692 -23.92 10.33 -14.20
CA ILE A 692 -23.41 10.67 -15.54
C ILE A 692 -21.92 11.08 -15.54
N GLY A 693 -21.31 11.24 -14.36
CA GLY A 693 -19.89 11.54 -14.24
C GLY A 693 -19.31 11.25 -12.87
N ALA A 694 -17.99 11.33 -12.79
CA ALA A 694 -17.23 11.18 -11.55
C ALA A 694 -16.06 12.17 -11.52
N LEU A 695 -15.61 12.51 -10.31
CA LEU A 695 -14.51 13.43 -10.06
C LEU A 695 -13.52 12.76 -9.09
N VAL A 696 -12.35 12.38 -9.59
CA VAL A 696 -11.30 11.70 -8.80
C VAL A 696 -10.39 12.75 -8.16
N GLU A 697 -10.24 12.67 -6.83
CA GLU A 697 -9.40 13.56 -5.98
C GLU A 697 -9.61 15.06 -6.26
N GLU A 698 -10.84 15.43 -6.63
CA GLU A 698 -11.23 16.80 -7.03
C GLU A 698 -10.36 17.44 -8.13
N LYS A 699 -9.67 16.62 -8.95
CA LYS A 699 -8.74 17.07 -10.01
C LYS A 699 -8.89 16.39 -11.37
N ILE A 700 -9.56 15.24 -11.47
CA ILE A 700 -9.77 14.53 -12.75
C ILE A 700 -11.27 14.32 -12.97
N LEU A 701 -11.82 14.90 -14.04
CA LEU A 701 -13.20 14.62 -14.47
C LEU A 701 -13.24 13.33 -15.30
N CYS A 702 -14.20 12.48 -14.99
CA CYS A 702 -14.52 11.27 -15.73
C CYS A 702 -15.98 11.32 -16.23
N VAL A 703 -16.19 11.16 -17.54
CA VAL A 703 -17.49 11.12 -18.22
C VAL A 703 -17.44 10.07 -19.33
N HIS A 704 -18.57 9.65 -19.91
CA HIS A 704 -18.54 8.75 -21.07
C HIS A 704 -18.25 9.51 -22.37
N GLY A 705 -19.17 10.41 -22.75
CA GLY A 705 -19.10 11.29 -23.92
C GLY A 705 -18.08 12.40 -23.71
N GLY A 706 -18.52 13.62 -23.44
CA GLY A 706 -17.60 14.75 -23.30
C GLY A 706 -18.24 16.02 -22.75
N ILE A 707 -17.50 17.14 -22.83
CA ILE A 707 -18.01 18.45 -22.43
C ILE A 707 -18.82 19.15 -23.54
N GLY A 708 -18.69 18.69 -24.79
CA GLY A 708 -19.42 19.18 -25.96
C GLY A 708 -19.42 20.70 -26.09
N LYS A 709 -20.63 21.25 -26.31
CA LYS A 709 -20.88 22.69 -26.47
C LYS A 709 -21.53 23.33 -25.23
N SER A 710 -22.15 22.55 -24.35
CA SER A 710 -23.05 23.05 -23.29
C SER A 710 -22.59 22.79 -21.85
N ILE A 711 -21.55 21.98 -21.63
CA ILE A 711 -20.93 21.82 -20.31
C ILE A 711 -19.81 22.86 -20.16
N HIS A 712 -19.92 23.70 -19.13
CA HIS A 712 -18.94 24.75 -18.80
C HIS A 712 -18.37 24.59 -17.39
N THR A 713 -19.15 24.00 -16.48
CA THR A 713 -18.79 23.80 -15.07
C THR A 713 -19.16 22.39 -14.60
N ILE A 714 -18.50 21.91 -13.54
CA ILE A 714 -18.95 20.70 -12.81
C ILE A 714 -20.38 20.86 -12.28
N SER A 715 -20.80 22.09 -11.96
CA SER A 715 -22.18 22.39 -11.54
C SER A 715 -23.21 22.23 -12.66
N ASP A 716 -22.82 22.27 -13.95
CA ASP A 716 -23.74 21.99 -15.05
C ASP A 716 -24.13 20.51 -15.11
N ILE A 717 -23.24 19.64 -14.62
CA ILE A 717 -23.42 18.19 -14.54
C ILE A 717 -24.19 17.83 -13.26
N SER A 718 -23.76 18.35 -12.10
CA SER A 718 -24.32 17.97 -10.80
C SER A 718 -25.74 18.48 -10.54
N GLN A 719 -26.26 19.40 -11.35
CA GLN A 719 -27.64 19.88 -11.31
C GLN A 719 -28.62 19.05 -12.16
N LEU A 720 -28.13 18.12 -12.98
CA LEU A 720 -28.99 17.21 -13.75
C LEU A 720 -29.74 16.27 -12.80
N LYS A 721 -31.02 16.00 -13.10
CA LYS A 721 -31.92 15.22 -12.24
C LYS A 721 -32.04 13.78 -12.72
N ARG A 722 -32.38 12.87 -11.80
CA ARG A 722 -32.71 11.47 -12.07
C ARG A 722 -34.15 11.16 -11.63
N PRO A 723 -34.88 10.23 -12.26
CA PRO A 723 -34.47 9.41 -13.41
C PRO A 723 -34.16 10.28 -14.65
N LEU A 724 -33.10 9.90 -15.37
CA LEU A 724 -32.56 10.66 -16.48
C LEU A 724 -32.99 10.00 -17.79
N THR A 725 -33.95 10.58 -18.49
CA THR A 725 -34.38 10.12 -19.82
C THR A 725 -33.53 10.79 -20.91
N VAL A 726 -33.02 10.03 -21.88
CA VAL A 726 -32.21 10.58 -22.98
C VAL A 726 -33.12 10.95 -24.16
N SER A 727 -33.40 12.24 -24.33
CA SER A 727 -34.07 12.74 -25.53
C SER A 727 -33.20 12.51 -26.76
N GLN A 728 -33.72 11.77 -27.75
CA GLN A 728 -33.05 11.53 -29.03
C GLN A 728 -32.85 12.83 -29.83
N VAL A 729 -33.74 13.81 -29.64
CA VAL A 729 -33.62 15.19 -30.14
C VAL A 729 -33.82 16.14 -28.94
N PRO A 730 -32.77 16.76 -28.38
CA PRO A 730 -32.88 17.50 -27.13
C PRO A 730 -33.66 18.82 -27.30
N GLN A 731 -34.74 18.97 -26.54
CA GLN A 731 -35.67 20.11 -26.64
C GLN A 731 -35.28 21.31 -25.76
N ASN A 732 -34.32 21.14 -24.85
CA ASN A 732 -33.85 22.20 -23.95
C ASN A 732 -32.38 21.99 -23.54
N LEU A 733 -31.82 22.98 -22.83
CA LEU A 733 -30.42 22.99 -22.43
C LEU A 733 -30.02 21.81 -21.53
N ASN A 734 -30.90 21.31 -20.66
CA ASN A 734 -30.55 20.17 -19.80
C ASN A 734 -30.49 18.86 -20.60
N GLU A 735 -31.39 18.68 -21.57
CA GLU A 735 -31.32 17.55 -22.50
C GLU A 735 -30.07 17.65 -23.39
N GLN A 736 -29.73 18.84 -23.92
CA GLN A 736 -28.51 19.04 -24.71
C GLN A 736 -27.23 18.78 -23.89
N LYS A 737 -27.23 19.08 -22.58
CA LYS A 737 -26.15 18.71 -21.66
C LYS A 737 -26.00 17.19 -21.51
N VAL A 738 -27.11 16.45 -21.44
CA VAL A 738 -27.09 14.98 -21.43
C VAL A 738 -26.58 14.44 -22.77
N THR A 739 -27.05 15.00 -23.90
CA THR A 739 -26.53 14.65 -25.23
C THR A 739 -25.03 14.88 -25.31
N ASP A 740 -24.51 16.03 -24.87
CA ASP A 740 -23.07 16.31 -24.87
C ASP A 740 -22.28 15.33 -23.98
N LEU A 741 -22.76 15.06 -22.76
CA LEU A 741 -22.13 14.16 -21.79
C LEU A 741 -22.11 12.68 -22.20
N LEU A 742 -22.97 12.26 -23.14
CA LEU A 742 -23.03 10.88 -23.63
C LEU A 742 -22.49 10.72 -25.07
N TRP A 743 -22.61 11.73 -25.94
CA TRP A 743 -22.35 11.59 -27.38
C TRP A 743 -21.29 12.55 -27.96
N SER A 744 -20.84 13.57 -27.23
CA SER A 744 -19.84 14.49 -27.80
C SER A 744 -18.44 13.88 -27.81
N ASP A 745 -17.74 14.02 -28.94
CA ASP A 745 -16.38 13.51 -29.16
C ASP A 745 -15.36 14.68 -29.15
N PRO A 746 -14.09 14.47 -28.77
CA PRO A 746 -13.03 15.42 -29.11
C PRO A 746 -12.87 15.54 -30.64
N THR A 747 -12.30 16.63 -31.15
CA THR A 747 -12.01 16.75 -32.59
C THR A 747 -10.91 15.79 -33.03
N ASP A 748 -10.84 15.51 -34.35
CA ASP A 748 -9.99 14.47 -34.93
C ASP A 748 -8.47 14.73 -34.76
N ASN A 749 -8.08 15.94 -34.37
CA ASN A 749 -6.72 16.31 -33.94
C ASN A 749 -6.71 17.71 -33.31
N ASP A 750 -5.69 17.98 -32.48
CA ASP A 750 -5.46 19.25 -31.76
C ASP A 750 -5.37 20.53 -32.65
N SER A 751 -5.41 20.43 -33.99
CA SER A 751 -5.46 21.61 -34.88
C SER A 751 -6.88 22.15 -35.12
N VAL A 752 -7.93 21.37 -34.79
CA VAL A 752 -9.32 21.73 -35.04
C VAL A 752 -9.95 22.26 -33.75
N LEU A 753 -10.13 23.58 -33.69
CA LEU A 753 -10.59 24.33 -32.52
C LEU A 753 -12.11 24.55 -32.49
N GLY A 754 -12.64 24.92 -31.33
CA GLY A 754 -14.04 25.30 -31.13
C GLY A 754 -14.98 24.10 -30.99
N THR A 755 -16.18 24.19 -31.55
CA THR A 755 -17.14 23.07 -31.65
C THR A 755 -17.74 22.98 -33.04
N ILE A 756 -17.75 21.79 -33.62
CA ILE A 756 -18.28 21.50 -34.96
C ILE A 756 -19.36 20.39 -34.89
N PRO A 757 -20.28 20.29 -35.85
CA PRO A 757 -21.18 19.14 -35.95
C PRO A 757 -20.43 17.80 -36.00
N ASN A 758 -21.06 16.73 -35.54
CA ASN A 758 -20.50 15.37 -35.58
C ASN A 758 -21.29 14.49 -36.55
N ASP A 759 -21.15 14.75 -37.85
CA ASP A 759 -21.88 14.10 -38.96
C ASP A 759 -21.82 12.55 -38.95
N ILE A 760 -20.88 11.95 -38.21
CA ILE A 760 -20.73 10.50 -38.01
C ILE A 760 -21.72 9.96 -36.96
N ARG A 761 -22.02 10.74 -35.91
CA ARG A 761 -22.99 10.41 -34.85
C ARG A 761 -24.38 10.98 -35.13
N ASP A 762 -24.46 12.09 -35.87
CA ASP A 762 -25.66 12.88 -36.20
C ASP A 762 -25.83 12.96 -37.74
N PRO A 763 -26.09 11.83 -38.43
CA PRO A 763 -26.09 11.76 -39.89
C PRO A 763 -27.28 12.48 -40.54
N ASP A 764 -28.34 12.74 -39.77
CA ASP A 764 -29.48 13.57 -40.20
C ASP A 764 -29.15 15.07 -40.14
N GLY A 765 -27.96 15.45 -39.65
CA GLY A 765 -27.45 16.82 -39.67
C GLY A 765 -28.19 17.77 -38.72
N THR A 766 -28.74 17.27 -37.61
CA THR A 766 -29.53 18.07 -36.67
C THR A 766 -28.67 19.11 -35.92
N GLY A 767 -27.36 18.88 -35.84
CA GLY A 767 -26.41 19.75 -35.15
C GLY A 767 -26.44 19.59 -33.63
N HIS A 768 -27.13 18.56 -33.12
CA HIS A 768 -27.24 18.29 -31.69
C HIS A 768 -25.99 17.63 -31.14
N ILE A 769 -25.38 16.69 -31.86
CA ILE A 769 -24.12 16.06 -31.46
C ILE A 769 -22.94 16.81 -32.09
N VAL A 770 -21.90 17.07 -31.31
CA VAL A 770 -20.75 17.88 -31.72
C VAL A 770 -19.40 17.22 -31.42
N LYS A 771 -18.39 17.60 -32.21
CA LYS A 771 -16.98 17.43 -31.82
C LYS A 771 -16.46 18.71 -31.16
N TYR A 772 -15.59 18.60 -30.15
CA TYR A 772 -15.01 19.76 -29.42
C TYR A 772 -13.48 19.79 -29.44
N GLY A 773 -12.93 20.98 -29.64
CA GLY A 773 -11.49 21.24 -29.79
C GLY A 773 -10.69 21.24 -28.47
N PRO A 774 -9.35 21.30 -28.56
CA PRO A 774 -8.49 21.35 -27.38
C PRO A 774 -8.62 22.67 -26.60
N ASP A 775 -9.00 23.77 -27.27
CA ASP A 775 -9.34 25.05 -26.64
C ASP A 775 -10.50 24.91 -25.64
N ARG A 776 -11.52 24.12 -26.00
CA ARG A 776 -12.64 23.77 -25.12
C ARG A 776 -12.18 22.96 -23.90
N VAL A 777 -11.29 21.98 -24.11
CA VAL A 777 -10.70 21.18 -23.03
C VAL A 777 -9.87 22.04 -22.08
N HIS A 778 -8.94 22.85 -22.61
CA HIS A 778 -8.09 23.73 -21.81
C HIS A 778 -8.92 24.74 -21.00
N LYS A 779 -9.88 25.42 -21.64
CA LYS A 779 -10.73 26.38 -20.95
C LYS A 779 -11.59 25.73 -19.86
N PHE A 780 -12.22 24.59 -20.14
CA PHE A 780 -13.02 23.88 -19.13
C PHE A 780 -12.17 23.47 -17.91
N LEU A 781 -10.95 22.98 -18.13
CA LEU A 781 -10.05 22.60 -17.04
C LEU A 781 -9.57 23.80 -16.23
N GLU A 782 -9.28 24.93 -16.86
CA GLU A 782 -8.90 26.18 -16.21
C GLU A 782 -10.06 26.77 -15.38
N ASP A 783 -11.26 26.88 -15.97
CA ASP A 783 -12.47 27.43 -15.33
C ASP A 783 -12.94 26.61 -14.10
N ASN A 784 -12.49 25.36 -13.96
CA ASN A 784 -12.91 24.43 -12.90
C ASN A 784 -11.76 23.98 -11.96
N ASP A 785 -10.53 24.49 -12.11
CA ASP A 785 -9.33 24.05 -11.37
C ASP A 785 -9.11 22.51 -11.45
N LEU A 786 -9.09 21.99 -12.69
CA LEU A 786 -8.92 20.57 -13.00
C LEU A 786 -7.64 20.31 -13.80
N GLN A 787 -7.12 19.09 -13.71
CA GLN A 787 -5.86 18.70 -14.33
C GLN A 787 -6.02 17.90 -15.63
N LEU A 788 -7.11 17.14 -15.77
CA LEU A 788 -7.31 16.11 -16.79
C LEU A 788 -8.81 15.78 -16.95
N ILE A 789 -9.23 15.48 -18.19
CA ILE A 789 -10.49 14.77 -18.49
C ILE A 789 -10.16 13.33 -18.92
N ILE A 790 -10.91 12.34 -18.44
CA ILE A 790 -10.87 10.96 -18.93
C ILE A 790 -12.26 10.61 -19.49
N ARG A 791 -12.33 10.06 -20.71
CA ARG A 791 -13.58 9.72 -21.41
C ARG A 791 -13.48 8.41 -22.19
N ALA A 792 -14.60 7.89 -22.70
CA ALA A 792 -14.66 6.60 -23.38
C ALA A 792 -15.26 6.73 -24.81
N HIS A 793 -16.27 5.96 -25.22
CA HIS A 793 -17.13 6.14 -26.42
C HIS A 793 -16.47 6.06 -27.82
N GLU A 794 -15.15 6.23 -27.92
CA GLU A 794 -14.36 6.19 -29.16
C GLU A 794 -13.41 4.98 -29.14
N CYS A 795 -13.58 4.08 -30.11
CA CYS A 795 -12.61 3.02 -30.35
C CYS A 795 -11.26 3.63 -30.79
N VAL A 796 -10.23 3.45 -29.96
CA VAL A 796 -8.85 3.94 -30.20
C VAL A 796 -7.87 2.77 -30.27
N MET A 797 -6.91 2.85 -31.20
CA MET A 797 -6.12 1.68 -31.63
C MET A 797 -5.30 1.02 -30.51
N ASP A 798 -4.72 1.80 -29.60
CA ASP A 798 -3.91 1.31 -28.47
C ASP A 798 -4.73 1.14 -27.17
N GLY A 799 -6.07 1.16 -27.25
CA GLY A 799 -6.97 1.10 -26.10
C GLY A 799 -7.03 2.38 -25.26
N PHE A 800 -6.10 3.32 -25.46
CA PHE A 800 -6.21 4.69 -24.96
C PHE A 800 -5.54 5.68 -25.94
N GLU A 801 -6.01 6.93 -25.96
CA GLU A 801 -5.41 8.02 -26.75
C GLU A 801 -5.29 9.30 -25.91
N ARG A 802 -4.35 10.18 -26.24
CA ARG A 802 -4.16 11.51 -25.62
C ARG A 802 -4.56 12.62 -26.61
N PHE A 803 -5.37 13.56 -26.14
CA PHE A 803 -5.83 14.75 -26.88
C PHE A 803 -5.54 16.03 -26.07
N ALA A 804 -5.53 17.20 -26.71
CA ALA A 804 -5.28 18.50 -26.10
C ALA A 804 -3.95 18.54 -25.31
N GLY A 805 -2.85 18.16 -25.96
CA GLY A 805 -1.54 18.01 -25.30
C GLY A 805 -1.51 16.95 -24.18
N GLY A 806 -2.47 16.02 -24.15
CA GLY A 806 -2.65 15.04 -23.08
C GLY A 806 -3.46 15.53 -21.88
N LYS A 807 -4.22 16.62 -22.03
CA LYS A 807 -5.21 17.11 -21.06
C LYS A 807 -6.57 16.43 -21.17
N LEU A 808 -6.80 15.65 -22.21
CA LEU A 808 -7.87 14.66 -22.29
C LEU A 808 -7.28 13.29 -22.63
N ILE A 809 -7.83 12.22 -22.05
CA ILE A 809 -7.55 10.83 -22.42
C ILE A 809 -8.85 10.14 -22.82
N THR A 810 -8.89 9.60 -24.03
CA THR A 810 -9.92 8.63 -24.48
C THR A 810 -9.47 7.22 -24.06
N LEU A 811 -10.40 6.38 -23.59
CA LEU A 811 -10.14 5.05 -23.03
C LEU A 811 -11.18 4.04 -23.53
N PHE A 812 -10.72 2.89 -24.01
CA PHE A 812 -11.55 1.84 -24.59
C PHE A 812 -11.08 0.47 -24.05
N SER A 813 -11.94 -0.33 -23.42
CA SER A 813 -11.52 -1.57 -22.72
C SER A 813 -11.74 -2.86 -23.51
N ALA A 814 -12.55 -2.83 -24.56
CA ALA A 814 -12.84 -3.94 -25.48
C ALA A 814 -11.75 -4.16 -26.56
N THR A 815 -11.31 -5.39 -26.84
CA THR A 815 -10.32 -5.69 -27.90
C THR A 815 -10.97 -6.10 -29.23
N ASN A 816 -10.32 -5.72 -30.34
CA ASN A 816 -10.75 -6.05 -31.70
C ASN A 816 -12.23 -5.68 -31.97
N TYR A 817 -12.59 -4.41 -31.78
CA TYR A 817 -13.96 -3.91 -31.80
C TYR A 817 -14.75 -4.37 -33.04
N CYS A 818 -15.90 -5.00 -32.79
CA CYS A 818 -16.77 -5.65 -33.77
C CYS A 818 -16.01 -6.47 -34.84
N ASN A 819 -15.01 -7.25 -34.42
CA ASN A 819 -14.07 -8.03 -35.23
C ASN A 819 -13.28 -7.24 -36.31
N SER A 820 -13.44 -5.93 -36.40
CA SER A 820 -13.07 -5.15 -37.57
C SER A 820 -11.71 -4.46 -37.43
N HIS A 821 -11.32 -4.09 -36.21
CA HIS A 821 -10.30 -3.05 -36.00
C HIS A 821 -8.98 -3.51 -35.39
N LYS A 822 -8.93 -4.70 -34.76
CA LYS A 822 -7.72 -5.24 -34.09
C LYS A 822 -7.10 -4.32 -33.02
N ASN A 823 -7.84 -3.34 -32.52
CA ASN A 823 -7.39 -2.46 -31.45
C ASN A 823 -7.08 -3.24 -30.16
N ALA A 824 -6.15 -2.70 -29.37
CA ALA A 824 -5.99 -3.09 -27.98
C ALA A 824 -7.15 -2.51 -27.13
N GLY A 825 -7.36 -3.11 -25.97
CA GLY A 825 -8.22 -2.61 -24.91
C GLY A 825 -7.36 -2.23 -23.70
N ALA A 826 -7.74 -1.23 -22.94
CA ALA A 826 -6.96 -0.73 -21.82
C ALA A 826 -7.80 -0.50 -20.55
N LEU A 827 -7.13 -0.45 -19.41
CA LEU A 827 -7.58 0.27 -18.21
C LEU A 827 -6.53 1.30 -17.79
N LEU A 828 -6.94 2.33 -17.06
CA LEU A 828 -6.04 3.31 -16.46
C LEU A 828 -5.98 3.08 -14.95
N PHE A 829 -4.79 2.83 -14.40
CA PHE A 829 -4.57 2.81 -12.96
C PHE A 829 -4.08 4.18 -12.50
N ILE A 830 -4.92 4.90 -11.76
CA ILE A 830 -4.58 6.18 -11.14
C ILE A 830 -4.01 5.89 -9.75
N ARG A 831 -2.77 6.31 -9.50
CA ARG A 831 -2.12 6.20 -8.18
C ARG A 831 -2.48 7.40 -7.27
N ARG A 832 -2.13 7.30 -5.98
CA ARG A 832 -2.38 8.34 -4.95
C ARG A 832 -1.65 9.67 -5.21
N ASP A 833 -0.60 9.66 -6.02
CA ASP A 833 0.14 10.81 -6.52
C ASP A 833 -0.44 11.37 -7.84
N LEU A 834 -1.63 10.90 -8.24
CA LEU A 834 -2.29 11.15 -9.53
C LEU A 834 -1.52 10.64 -10.76
N THR A 835 -0.46 9.84 -10.58
CA THR A 835 0.25 9.22 -11.71
C THR A 835 -0.67 8.24 -12.43
N VAL A 836 -0.98 8.56 -13.70
CA VAL A 836 -1.80 7.75 -14.61
C VAL A 836 -0.96 6.65 -15.27
N ILE A 837 -1.29 5.38 -15.01
CA ILE A 837 -0.58 4.22 -15.58
C ILE A 837 -1.54 3.40 -16.46
N PRO A 838 -1.40 3.44 -17.80
CA PRO A 838 -2.17 2.57 -18.68
C PRO A 838 -1.75 1.10 -18.53
N LYS A 839 -2.70 0.20 -18.73
CA LYS A 839 -2.58 -1.25 -18.64
C LYS A 839 -3.34 -1.88 -19.79
N LEU A 840 -2.66 -2.67 -20.63
CA LEU A 840 -3.13 -3.03 -21.98
C LEU A 840 -3.38 -4.53 -22.12
N ILE A 841 -4.47 -4.87 -22.82
CA ILE A 841 -4.71 -6.19 -23.39
C ILE A 841 -4.81 -6.08 -24.91
N TYR A 842 -4.23 -7.04 -25.61
CA TYR A 842 -4.27 -7.14 -27.07
C TYR A 842 -5.29 -8.19 -27.50
N PRO A 843 -5.77 -8.18 -28.76
CA PRO A 843 -6.57 -9.26 -29.32
C PRO A 843 -5.93 -10.65 -29.12
N ALA A 844 -6.76 -11.69 -28.97
CA ALA A 844 -6.27 -13.07 -28.91
C ALA A 844 -5.54 -13.48 -30.20
N LYS A 845 -4.56 -14.37 -30.11
CA LYS A 845 -3.74 -14.79 -31.27
C LYS A 845 -4.55 -15.59 -32.29
N ASP A 846 -4.16 -15.44 -33.55
CA ASP A 846 -4.89 -15.95 -34.72
C ASP A 846 -5.10 -17.48 -34.74
N GLU A 847 -4.28 -18.25 -34.02
CA GLU A 847 -4.40 -19.71 -33.88
C GLU A 847 -5.68 -20.16 -33.14
N VAL A 848 -6.44 -19.24 -32.53
CA VAL A 848 -7.69 -19.50 -31.78
C VAL A 848 -8.93 -18.88 -32.45
N ARG A 849 -8.87 -18.53 -33.74
CA ARG A 849 -9.94 -17.83 -34.51
C ARG A 849 -11.26 -18.59 -34.77
N PHE A 850 -11.59 -19.61 -34.00
CA PHE A 850 -12.83 -20.40 -34.16
C PHE A 850 -14.05 -19.83 -33.43
N PHE A 851 -13.93 -18.70 -32.74
CA PHE A 851 -15.01 -18.10 -31.95
C PHE A 851 -15.07 -16.57 -32.07
N SER A 852 -16.28 -16.02 -32.23
CA SER A 852 -16.56 -14.58 -32.22
C SER A 852 -17.10 -14.13 -30.86
N THR A 853 -16.42 -13.17 -30.24
CA THR A 853 -16.93 -12.45 -29.04
C THR A 853 -17.97 -11.38 -29.38
N TRP A 854 -18.25 -11.17 -30.66
CA TRP A 854 -19.18 -10.18 -31.19
C TRP A 854 -20.39 -10.86 -31.83
N ASP A 855 -21.56 -10.24 -31.72
CA ASP A 855 -22.72 -10.66 -32.52
C ASP A 855 -22.46 -10.25 -33.98
N THR A 856 -22.05 -11.23 -34.78
CA THR A 856 -21.72 -11.03 -36.20
C THR A 856 -22.93 -10.53 -36.99
N LYS A 857 -24.14 -10.99 -36.67
CA LYS A 857 -25.38 -10.62 -37.38
C LYS A 857 -25.74 -9.16 -37.08
N MET A 858 -25.65 -8.74 -35.82
CA MET A 858 -25.82 -7.33 -35.47
C MET A 858 -24.68 -6.46 -36.01
N THR A 859 -23.44 -6.97 -36.05
CA THR A 859 -22.30 -6.27 -36.65
C THR A 859 -22.46 -6.03 -38.15
N GLU A 860 -23.01 -7.00 -38.90
CA GLU A 860 -23.32 -6.88 -40.33
C GLU A 860 -24.45 -5.87 -40.59
N LEU A 861 -25.49 -5.87 -39.75
CA LEU A 861 -26.64 -4.94 -39.86
C LEU A 861 -26.32 -3.52 -39.35
N ARG A 862 -25.44 -3.41 -38.37
CA ARG A 862 -25.04 -2.19 -37.65
C ARG A 862 -23.52 -2.23 -37.45
N PRO A 863 -22.72 -1.82 -38.45
CA PRO A 863 -21.27 -1.79 -38.32
C PRO A 863 -20.82 -0.90 -37.14
N PRO A 864 -19.62 -1.14 -36.59
CA PRO A 864 -19.04 -0.28 -35.57
C PRO A 864 -18.79 1.13 -36.12
N THR A 865 -18.75 2.12 -35.24
CA THR A 865 -18.07 3.39 -35.55
C THR A 865 -16.62 3.06 -35.92
N PRO A 866 -16.07 3.57 -37.04
CA PRO A 866 -14.66 3.34 -37.37
C PRO A 866 -13.77 3.90 -36.24
N PRO A 867 -12.57 3.33 -36.01
CA PRO A 867 -11.66 3.88 -35.02
C PRO A 867 -11.31 5.30 -35.41
N ARG A 868 -11.01 6.12 -34.40
CA ARG A 868 -10.42 7.44 -34.64
C ARG A 868 -9.21 7.29 -35.57
N ASN A 869 -9.19 8.08 -36.65
CA ASN A 869 -8.09 8.08 -37.61
C ASN A 869 -6.77 8.31 -36.87
N GLN A 870 -5.79 7.42 -37.05
CA GLN A 870 -4.47 7.59 -36.44
C GLN A 870 -3.95 9.01 -36.71
N PRO A 871 -3.50 9.76 -35.69
CA PRO A 871 -2.89 11.06 -35.89
C PRO A 871 -1.77 10.92 -36.91
N LYS A 872 -1.89 11.61 -38.06
CA LYS A 872 -0.80 11.67 -39.04
C LYS A 872 0.45 12.13 -38.28
N MET A 873 1.45 11.27 -38.16
CA MET A 873 2.67 11.61 -37.44
C MET A 873 3.19 12.92 -38.02
N ARG A 874 3.45 13.91 -37.15
CA ARG A 874 4.26 15.06 -37.56
C ARG A 874 5.57 14.49 -38.09
N GLU A 875 5.90 14.81 -39.33
CA GLU A 875 7.15 14.37 -39.94
C GLU A 875 8.31 14.78 -39.00
N LEU A 876 9.21 13.83 -38.75
CA LEU A 876 10.27 13.93 -37.74
C LEU A 876 11.35 14.94 -38.16
N ASN A 877 11.02 16.24 -38.06
CA ASN A 877 11.83 17.34 -38.59
C ASN A 877 11.84 18.60 -37.71
N TYR A 878 11.54 18.48 -36.41
CA TYR A 878 11.94 19.48 -35.42
C TYR A 878 12.58 18.80 -34.20
N GLY A 879 13.71 19.36 -33.75
CA GLY A 879 14.48 18.86 -32.62
C GLY A 879 13.79 19.10 -31.27
N ALA A 880 14.26 18.36 -30.26
CA ALA A 880 13.71 18.44 -28.91
C ALA A 880 14.02 19.80 -28.23
N PRO A 881 13.03 20.40 -27.55
CA PRO A 881 13.22 21.18 -26.33
C PRO A 881 13.58 20.25 -25.15
#